data_AF-A0A956V5X2-F1
#
_entry.id   AF-A0A956V5X2-F1
#
_cell.length_a   1.000
_cell.length_b   1.000
_cell.length_c   1.000
_cell.angle_alpha   90.00
_cell.angle_beta   90.00
_cell.angle_gamma   90.00
#
_symmetry.space_group_name_H-M   'P 1'
#
loop_
_entity.id
_entity.type
_entity.pdbx_description
1 polymer ?
#
loop_
_entity_poly.entity_id
_entity_poly.type
_entity_poly.pdbx_seq_one_letter_code
_entity_poly.pdbx_strand_id
1 'polypeptide(L)'
;MKWVKFFSLACVLLVMGACGGTKQPVSAPVIKSFTGTSSPDAANASLLNVSLSWEVEGENLSLTIDQGVGDVSGKTTITTSAKAGEKTTFTLTAKNESGEVKASFVVDDLPTNKIVDIKAKATVQGSLDTQDLTLSEFFDGATDFFADAYRLEPLKEGEKVIVNLTGQGATGSEFDSYLYVVQETAQGAELIGEVDDLPGLLESYTIEAVAGATYTIIVTSYEPKDTGKYLLETNGAPIISLFRGNPYIIDAGKPSRLEWQVEGATSLELDQGIGQVTGQSVATGIINVNTDFTLSASNRFGTNTAKTTVLLREGSIDVTIDTTDTAEIIGPDKFAANSTVAVSLKDLATDESVAIIPVYATQDFEPDRMTYQIEVSSVTPTTPKTVLKTQATNPLQERLKQLQNEHISHLKEELELINKVKREGGQSISTQGFSDNCAAPYTVGSKACDFFIEGELRNTTLVFESEHAYWFIDDEYKTELSTAELADQANRFETELLPVIESNFGSFQDFDNNGKIFIVFGFIGAFGYVTSEDFLLNGTGDFESPYSNEGDIFYAAVPSVFAPNPDTGDPGIPKADFLDLWLPSTLVHELKHLVALGGRFALPQDQFIAFEDPWFEEGSAVAAEELSPYPSALSGYAQAAASVGLASPQDVRIVGEVDDTFSWYGWNFLHLWKIAEDRGQTTFWKPWTAGPEAGIENIEKNLGGAFTDFPATMMQWAATLLFDDTKLSILDKYDFQYDKLNLRDGPESETDPVYWTPLAYSPLEATVGATRSVAYYVGKGQGQTVTISLSSADAAPYFMVVRFKGELPY
;
A
#
# COMPACT_ATOMS: atom_id res chain seq x y z
N MET A 1 -18.66 -73.07 33.91
CA MET A 1 -17.59 -72.29 34.59
C MET A 1 -17.85 -70.83 34.22
N LYS A 2 -18.62 -70.09 35.03
CA LYS A 2 -18.32 -69.52 36.37
C LYS A 2 -17.52 -68.21 36.21
N TRP A 3 -17.94 -66.98 36.55
CA TRP A 3 -19.18 -66.35 37.07
C TRP A 3 -19.11 -64.84 36.69
N VAL A 4 -20.13 -64.24 36.05
CA VAL A 4 -21.23 -63.39 36.60
C VAL A 4 -20.90 -61.88 36.82
N LYS A 5 -21.47 -61.06 35.93
CA LYS A 5 -22.30 -59.82 36.04
C LYS A 5 -22.07 -58.71 37.12
N PHE A 6 -22.53 -57.51 36.69
CA PHE A 6 -23.30 -56.45 37.41
C PHE A 6 -22.58 -55.13 37.82
N PHE A 7 -23.03 -54.04 37.17
CA PHE A 7 -23.52 -52.75 37.71
C PHE A 7 -22.61 -51.73 38.46
N SER A 8 -22.65 -50.51 37.90
CA SER A 8 -22.98 -49.19 38.52
C SER A 8 -22.14 -48.59 39.67
N LEU A 9 -21.65 -47.38 39.36
CA LEU A 9 -21.81 -46.09 40.07
C LEU A 9 -21.17 -45.87 41.46
N ALA A 10 -20.49 -44.72 41.52
CA ALA A 10 -20.29 -43.79 42.64
C ALA A 10 -18.96 -43.84 43.43
N CYS A 11 -18.27 -42.68 43.32
CA CYS A 11 -17.19 -42.08 44.10
C CYS A 11 -16.95 -42.58 45.54
N VAL A 12 -15.67 -42.61 45.96
CA VAL A 12 -15.07 -41.70 46.96
C VAL A 12 -13.59 -42.06 47.21
N LEU A 13 -12.71 -41.08 46.94
CA LEU A 13 -11.39 -40.73 47.50
C LEU A 13 -10.28 -41.77 47.81
N LEU A 14 -9.10 -41.42 47.24
CA LEU A 14 -7.77 -41.20 47.86
C LEU A 14 -6.61 -42.20 47.63
N VAL A 15 -5.54 -41.57 47.08
CA VAL A 15 -4.10 -41.91 46.99
C VAL A 15 -3.63 -42.78 45.82
N MET A 16 -3.04 -42.11 44.81
CA MET A 16 -1.76 -42.52 44.23
C MET A 16 -0.92 -41.29 43.87
N GLY A 17 0.36 -41.32 44.27
CA GLY A 17 1.34 -40.31 43.93
C GLY A 17 2.02 -40.56 42.58
N ALA A 18 2.35 -39.45 41.92
CA ALA A 18 3.54 -39.17 41.13
C ALA A 18 4.07 -40.24 40.14
N CYS A 19 3.93 -39.92 38.85
CA CYS A 19 5.02 -39.99 37.88
C CYS A 19 4.91 -38.75 36.99
N GLY A 20 5.95 -37.92 36.98
CA GLY A 20 6.02 -36.63 36.29
C GLY A 20 6.40 -36.79 34.83
N GLY A 21 5.67 -36.07 33.97
CA GLY A 21 6.15 -35.69 32.65
C GLY A 21 7.03 -34.45 32.78
N THR A 22 8.20 -34.45 32.14
CA THR A 22 9.06 -33.27 32.02
C THR A 22 8.35 -32.26 31.12
N LYS A 23 7.78 -31.21 31.72
CA LYS A 23 7.37 -29.98 31.02
C LYS A 23 8.58 -29.47 30.22
N GLN A 24 8.40 -29.20 28.93
CA GLN A 24 9.38 -28.49 28.12
C GLN A 24 9.69 -27.14 28.80
N PRO A 25 10.96 -26.73 28.93
CA PRO A 25 11.30 -25.49 29.62
C PRO A 25 10.73 -24.32 28.81
N VAL A 26 9.86 -23.52 29.43
CA VAL A 26 9.35 -22.26 28.86
C VAL A 26 10.55 -21.35 28.59
N SER A 27 10.67 -20.73 27.41
CA SER A 27 11.73 -19.76 27.11
C SER A 27 11.45 -18.43 27.82
N ALA A 28 12.49 -17.65 28.14
CA ALA A 28 12.29 -16.30 28.66
C ALA A 28 11.58 -15.42 27.61
N PRO A 29 10.77 -14.43 28.02
CA PRO A 29 10.08 -13.54 27.09
C PRO A 29 11.07 -12.70 26.29
N VAL A 30 10.73 -12.35 25.06
CA VAL A 30 11.54 -11.51 24.17
C VAL A 30 10.69 -10.32 23.72
N ILE A 31 11.11 -9.09 24.04
CA ILE A 31 10.52 -7.89 23.46
C ILE A 31 11.21 -7.64 22.11
N LYS A 32 10.50 -7.89 21.01
CA LYS A 32 10.99 -7.67 19.65
C LYS A 32 11.03 -6.19 19.33
N SER A 33 9.96 -5.45 19.66
CA SER A 33 9.88 -4.00 19.51
C SER A 33 9.17 -3.36 20.71
N PHE A 34 9.54 -2.12 21.02
CA PHE A 34 8.75 -1.21 21.85
C PHE A 34 9.02 0.20 21.36
N THR A 35 8.08 0.74 20.61
CA THR A 35 8.15 2.05 19.97
C THR A 35 7.03 2.93 20.47
N GLY A 36 7.12 4.22 20.17
CA GLY A 36 6.03 5.12 20.46
C GLY A 36 6.14 6.42 19.70
N THR A 37 5.01 7.10 19.60
CA THR A 37 4.91 8.47 19.13
C THR A 37 4.25 9.31 20.23
N SER A 38 4.50 10.61 20.21
CA SER A 38 3.82 11.55 21.10
C SER A 38 3.36 12.75 20.32
N SER A 39 2.11 13.17 20.55
CA SER A 39 1.54 14.41 20.02
C SER A 39 0.95 15.23 21.16
N PRO A 40 0.82 16.56 21.02
CA PRO A 40 0.13 17.37 22.01
C PRO A 40 -1.33 16.92 22.21
N ASP A 41 -1.81 16.92 23.46
CA ASP A 41 -3.24 16.69 23.74
C ASP A 41 -4.06 17.95 23.41
N ALA A 42 -4.94 17.83 22.41
CA ALA A 42 -5.80 18.91 21.92
C ALA A 42 -6.75 19.47 23.01
N ALA A 43 -7.12 18.66 24.00
CA ALA A 43 -7.99 19.06 25.10
C ALA A 43 -7.22 19.58 26.32
N ASN A 44 -5.93 19.23 26.47
CA ASN A 44 -5.11 19.63 27.61
C ASN A 44 -3.63 19.83 27.26
N ALA A 45 -3.26 21.08 27.00
CA ALA A 45 -1.90 21.49 26.63
C ALA A 45 -0.79 21.20 27.68
N SER A 46 -1.12 20.72 28.88
CA SER A 46 -0.11 20.24 29.85
C SER A 46 0.25 18.77 29.66
N LEU A 47 -0.38 18.08 28.70
CA LEU A 47 -0.21 16.66 28.42
C LEU A 47 0.17 16.42 26.95
N LEU A 48 0.89 15.34 26.74
CA LEU A 48 1.14 14.73 25.44
C LEU A 48 0.29 13.45 25.35
N ASN A 49 -0.45 13.26 24.26
CA ASN A 49 -0.98 11.97 23.85
C ASN A 49 0.19 11.11 23.39
N VAL A 50 0.38 9.94 24.01
CA VAL A 50 1.47 9.02 23.70
C VAL A 50 0.88 7.73 23.19
N SER A 51 1.18 7.36 21.95
CA SER A 51 0.81 6.07 21.37
C SER A 51 2.02 5.16 21.41
N LEU A 52 1.94 4.08 22.19
CA LEU A 52 2.99 3.08 22.33
C LEU A 52 2.59 1.82 21.56
N SER A 53 3.55 1.19 20.90
CA SER A 53 3.39 -0.08 20.19
C SER A 53 4.51 -1.04 20.57
N TRP A 54 4.21 -2.34 20.64
CA TRP A 54 5.19 -3.38 20.93
C TRP A 54 4.82 -4.72 20.31
N GLU A 55 5.87 -5.50 20.09
CA GLU A 55 5.78 -6.91 19.78
C GLU A 55 6.58 -7.68 20.84
N VAL A 56 5.92 -8.65 21.49
CA VAL A 56 6.54 -9.49 22.52
C VAL A 56 6.26 -10.96 22.22
N GLU A 57 7.33 -11.75 22.17
CA GLU A 57 7.29 -13.19 21.97
C GLU A 57 7.50 -13.92 23.29
N GLY A 58 6.76 -15.01 23.49
CA GLY A 58 6.89 -15.91 24.63
C GLY A 58 5.55 -16.50 25.08
N GLU A 59 5.60 -17.59 25.85
CA GLU A 59 4.40 -18.25 26.38
C GLU A 59 4.03 -17.73 27.77
N ASN A 60 2.72 -17.66 28.06
CA ASN A 60 2.16 -17.23 29.35
C ASN A 60 2.67 -15.85 29.82
N LEU A 61 2.68 -14.89 28.90
CA LEU A 61 3.18 -13.54 29.13
C LEU A 61 2.27 -12.73 30.05
N SER A 62 2.89 -12.06 31.00
CA SER A 62 2.34 -10.87 31.67
C SER A 62 3.11 -9.66 31.19
N LEU A 63 2.39 -8.69 30.61
CA LEU A 63 2.96 -7.44 30.11
C LEU A 63 2.48 -6.27 30.97
N THR A 64 3.40 -5.44 31.45
CA THR A 64 3.06 -4.21 32.17
C THR A 64 3.86 -3.04 31.66
N ILE A 65 3.24 -1.86 31.63
CA ILE A 65 3.93 -0.58 31.38
C ILE A 65 3.82 0.28 32.65
N ASP A 66 4.91 0.93 33.02
CA ASP A 66 4.97 1.86 34.14
C ASP A 66 4.27 3.21 33.81
N GLN A 67 4.57 4.29 34.55
CA GLN A 67 3.93 5.61 34.37
C GLN A 67 2.40 5.62 34.44
N GLY A 68 1.80 4.68 35.18
CA GLY A 68 0.36 4.62 35.40
C GLY A 68 -0.44 3.91 34.32
N VAL A 69 0.22 3.31 33.31
CA VAL A 69 -0.45 2.53 32.25
C VAL A 69 -0.96 1.18 32.78
N GLY A 70 -0.12 0.42 33.48
CA GLY A 70 -0.52 -0.83 34.12
C GLY A 70 -0.44 -2.07 33.21
N ASP A 71 -1.37 -3.02 33.40
CA ASP A 71 -1.39 -4.29 32.66
C ASP A 71 -1.82 -4.08 31.21
N VAL A 72 -1.01 -4.56 30.29
CA VAL A 72 -1.21 -4.48 28.83
C VAL A 72 -1.17 -5.85 28.15
N SER A 73 -1.33 -6.92 28.92
CA SER A 73 -1.34 -8.29 28.41
C SER A 73 -2.45 -8.49 27.36
N GLY A 74 -2.10 -9.09 26.21
CA GLY A 74 -3.02 -9.31 25.09
C GLY A 74 -3.24 -8.11 24.17
N LYS A 75 -2.48 -7.02 24.35
CA LYS A 75 -2.44 -5.86 23.45
C LYS A 75 -1.07 -5.76 22.79
N THR A 76 -1.02 -5.11 21.62
CA THR A 76 0.20 -4.73 20.91
C THR A 76 0.36 -3.22 20.82
N THR A 77 -0.65 -2.45 21.23
CA THR A 77 -0.63 -0.99 21.26
C THR A 77 -1.41 -0.43 22.44
N ILE A 78 -1.10 0.80 22.85
CA ILE A 78 -1.93 1.58 23.76
C ILE A 78 -1.69 3.08 23.56
N THR A 79 -2.75 3.86 23.73
CA THR A 79 -2.64 5.32 23.89
C THR A 79 -2.70 5.68 25.37
N THR A 80 -1.77 6.51 25.81
CA THR A 80 -1.66 7.03 27.18
C THR A 80 -1.29 8.51 27.13
N SER A 81 -0.94 9.11 28.28
CA SER A 81 -0.46 10.48 28.32
C SER A 81 0.82 10.63 29.14
N ALA A 82 1.64 11.60 28.73
CA ALA A 82 2.81 12.06 29.46
C ALA A 82 2.66 13.55 29.75
N LYS A 83 3.41 14.07 30.73
CA LYS A 83 3.40 15.50 31.02
C LYS A 83 4.30 16.24 30.03
N ALA A 84 3.76 17.29 29.39
CA ALA A 84 4.53 18.13 28.47
C ALA A 84 5.66 18.87 29.20
N GLY A 85 6.82 19.04 28.56
CA GLY A 85 8.01 19.69 29.14
C GLY A 85 8.78 18.88 30.19
N GLU A 86 8.43 17.61 30.43
CA GLU A 86 9.16 16.72 31.34
C GLU A 86 9.51 15.40 30.65
N LYS A 87 10.78 15.00 30.77
CA LYS A 87 11.25 13.71 30.26
C LYS A 87 10.51 12.57 30.97
N THR A 88 9.71 11.83 30.22
CA THR A 88 8.94 10.69 30.72
C THR A 88 9.46 9.42 30.04
N THR A 89 9.87 8.43 30.83
CA THR A 89 10.29 7.11 30.32
C THR A 89 9.22 6.08 30.62
N PHE A 90 8.62 5.53 29.57
CA PHE A 90 7.77 4.35 29.64
C PHE A 90 8.65 3.11 29.55
N THR A 91 8.38 2.11 30.39
CA THR A 91 9.11 0.84 30.43
C THR A 91 8.13 -0.31 30.32
N LEU A 92 8.13 -0.98 29.17
CA LEU A 92 7.44 -2.25 28.99
C LEU A 92 8.21 -3.36 29.70
N THR A 93 7.54 -4.06 30.61
CA THR A 93 8.05 -5.24 31.31
C THR A 93 7.28 -6.46 30.84
N ALA A 94 7.97 -7.39 30.17
CA ALA A 94 7.43 -8.69 29.79
C ALA A 94 7.94 -9.79 30.72
N LYS A 95 7.05 -10.62 31.24
CA LYS A 95 7.38 -11.63 32.25
C LYS A 95 6.67 -12.95 32.01
N ASN A 96 7.38 -14.06 32.21
CA ASN A 96 6.79 -15.40 32.35
C ASN A 96 7.50 -16.20 33.45
N GLU A 97 7.24 -17.52 33.53
CA GLU A 97 7.84 -18.41 34.54
C GLU A 97 9.38 -18.51 34.43
N SER A 98 9.96 -18.14 33.29
CA SER A 98 11.37 -18.32 32.97
C SER A 98 12.21 -17.03 33.00
N GLY A 99 11.59 -15.85 33.04
CA GLY A 99 12.32 -14.60 33.12
C GLY A 99 11.47 -13.34 33.00
N GLU A 100 12.15 -12.20 33.14
CA GLU A 100 11.59 -10.85 32.98
C GLU A 100 12.53 -10.05 32.08
N VAL A 101 12.00 -9.44 31.01
CA VAL A 101 12.74 -8.54 30.11
C VAL A 101 12.06 -7.17 30.06
N LYS A 102 12.84 -6.12 29.79
CA LYS A 102 12.36 -4.74 29.77
C LYS A 102 12.81 -4.01 28.51
N ALA A 103 11.94 -3.16 27.99
CA ALA A 103 12.26 -2.20 26.95
C ALA A 103 11.73 -0.83 27.35
N SER A 104 12.39 0.25 26.94
CA SER A 104 12.00 1.60 27.32
C SER A 104 11.78 2.48 26.10
N PHE A 105 10.73 3.29 26.16
CA PHE A 105 10.45 4.37 25.24
C PHE A 105 10.51 5.69 26.02
N VAL A 106 11.26 6.66 25.51
CA VAL A 106 11.48 7.93 26.19
C VAL A 106 10.76 9.03 25.41
N VAL A 107 9.80 9.67 26.06
CA VAL A 107 9.26 10.96 25.64
C VAL A 107 10.21 12.02 26.21
N ASP A 108 11.06 12.60 25.36
CA ASP A 108 11.99 13.69 25.72
C ASP A 108 11.57 14.96 24.99
N ASP A 109 11.04 15.93 25.72
CA ASP A 109 10.60 17.22 25.17
C ASP A 109 11.75 18.24 25.25
N LEU A 110 12.74 18.06 24.36
CA LEU A 110 13.52 19.17 23.81
C LEU A 110 13.25 19.17 22.29
N PRO A 111 12.89 20.34 21.75
CA PRO A 111 11.60 20.59 21.16
C PRO A 111 11.44 19.87 19.82
N THR A 112 10.35 19.13 19.65
CA THR A 112 9.83 18.87 18.30
C THR A 112 8.44 19.37 18.05
N ASN A 113 7.57 19.64 19.05
CA ASN A 113 6.22 20.18 18.80
C ASN A 113 5.90 21.35 19.74
N LYS A 114 6.06 22.59 19.29
CA LYS A 114 5.65 23.78 20.07
C LYS A 114 4.28 24.27 19.57
N ILE A 115 3.22 24.06 20.35
CA ILE A 115 1.97 24.80 20.15
C ILE A 115 2.22 26.24 20.61
N VAL A 116 2.05 27.20 19.70
CA VAL A 116 2.21 28.60 20.05
C VAL A 116 0.93 29.38 19.79
N ASP A 117 0.48 30.10 20.81
CA ASP A 117 -0.60 31.06 20.67
C ASP A 117 -0.03 32.33 20.02
N ILE A 118 -0.60 32.76 18.89
CA ILE A 118 -0.44 34.15 18.46
C ILE A 118 -1.34 34.99 19.36
N LYS A 119 -0.78 35.47 20.49
CA LYS A 119 -1.51 36.34 21.41
C LYS A 119 -1.51 37.76 20.88
N ALA A 120 -2.64 38.45 21.05
CA ALA A 120 -2.74 39.88 20.79
C ALA A 120 -1.67 40.64 21.58
N LYS A 121 -0.55 40.97 20.95
CA LYS A 121 0.44 41.89 21.51
C LYS A 121 0.04 43.28 21.04
N ALA A 122 -0.32 44.12 22.00
CA ALA A 122 -0.71 45.50 21.77
C ALA A 122 0.35 46.26 20.97
N THR A 123 -0.14 47.15 20.12
CA THR A 123 0.54 48.19 19.33
C THR A 123 2.00 48.44 19.73
N VAL A 124 2.96 48.15 18.85
CA VAL A 124 4.28 48.78 18.93
C VAL A 124 4.27 50.02 18.03
N GLN A 125 3.79 51.13 18.58
CA GLN A 125 4.47 52.40 18.29
C GLN A 125 5.60 52.50 19.32
N GLY A 126 6.82 52.15 18.90
CA GLY A 126 8.04 52.43 19.67
C GLY A 126 8.81 51.19 20.15
N SER A 127 9.94 50.95 19.47
CA SER A 127 11.04 50.02 19.76
C SER A 127 10.67 48.59 20.18
N LEU A 128 10.66 47.70 19.18
CA LEU A 128 11.12 46.32 19.38
C LEU A 128 12.52 46.36 20.03
N ASP A 129 12.78 45.41 20.91
CA ASP A 129 14.06 45.28 21.61
C ASP A 129 15.21 45.26 20.58
N THR A 130 16.17 46.17 20.74
CA THR A 130 17.24 46.48 19.78
C THR A 130 18.27 45.35 19.57
N GLN A 131 17.98 44.14 20.03
CA GLN A 131 18.77 42.94 19.73
C GLN A 131 18.15 42.05 18.64
N ASP A 132 16.91 42.29 18.22
CA ASP A 132 16.27 41.63 17.08
C ASP A 132 16.16 42.62 15.90
N LEU A 133 17.22 42.69 15.09
CA LEU A 133 17.40 43.68 14.02
C LEU A 133 16.74 43.31 12.68
N THR A 134 15.97 42.23 12.59
CA THR A 134 15.51 41.70 11.29
C THR A 134 14.02 41.91 11.03
N LEU A 135 13.16 42.09 12.04
CA LEU A 135 11.70 42.14 11.84
C LEU A 135 11.18 43.50 11.35
N SER A 136 11.83 44.62 11.66
CA SER A 136 11.29 45.95 11.33
C SER A 136 11.29 46.28 9.84
N GLU A 137 12.15 45.65 9.04
CA GLU A 137 12.24 45.89 7.60
C GLU A 137 11.14 45.17 6.81
N PHE A 138 10.63 44.03 7.31
CA PHE A 138 9.58 43.25 6.63
C PHE A 138 8.16 43.74 6.89
N PHE A 139 7.94 44.46 8.00
CA PHE A 139 6.61 44.93 8.42
C PHE A 139 6.47 46.47 8.37
N ASP A 140 7.36 47.17 7.65
CA ASP A 140 7.35 48.63 7.60
C ASP A 140 6.06 49.16 6.93
N GLY A 141 5.22 49.85 7.70
CA GLY A 141 3.92 50.37 7.26
C GLY A 141 2.71 49.46 7.52
N ALA A 142 2.90 48.23 7.99
CA ALA A 142 1.80 47.35 8.39
C ALA A 142 1.18 47.81 9.73
N THR A 143 -0.13 47.97 9.76
CA THR A 143 -0.87 48.32 10.99
C THR A 143 -1.78 47.17 11.40
N ASP A 144 -1.81 46.87 12.70
CA ASP A 144 -2.71 45.88 13.31
C ASP A 144 -2.47 44.39 12.97
N PHE A 145 -1.22 43.99 12.65
CA PHE A 145 -0.84 42.57 12.45
C PHE A 145 -0.35 41.89 13.74
N PHE A 146 -0.53 40.57 13.83
CA PHE A 146 0.02 39.74 14.91
C PHE A 146 1.06 38.77 14.37
N ALA A 147 2.21 38.69 15.05
CA ALA A 147 3.31 37.80 14.68
C ALA A 147 3.98 37.23 15.93
N ASP A 148 4.55 36.04 15.78
CA ASP A 148 5.40 35.38 16.75
C ASP A 148 6.72 34.95 16.10
N ALA A 149 7.78 34.86 16.89
CA ALA A 149 9.11 34.53 16.40
C ALA A 149 9.76 33.45 17.27
N TYR A 150 10.32 32.44 16.61
CA TYR A 150 10.98 31.32 17.21
C TYR A 150 12.41 31.17 16.67
N ARG A 151 13.40 31.45 17.53
CA ARG A 151 14.80 31.22 17.20
C ARG A 151 15.16 29.76 17.42
N LEU A 152 15.61 29.07 16.36
CA LEU A 152 16.15 27.73 16.47
C LEU A 152 17.45 27.74 17.26
N GLU A 153 17.66 26.72 18.09
CA GLU A 153 18.98 26.46 18.65
C GLU A 153 20.02 26.24 17.54
N PRO A 154 21.30 26.59 17.74
CA PRO A 154 22.34 26.44 16.71
C PRO A 154 22.34 25.04 16.09
N LEU A 155 22.21 25.00 14.76
CA LEU A 155 22.20 23.74 13.99
C LEU A 155 23.63 23.32 13.66
N LYS A 156 23.88 22.01 13.58
CA LYS A 156 25.13 21.48 13.01
C LYS A 156 25.01 21.43 11.48
N GLU A 157 26.13 21.66 10.80
CA GLU A 157 26.20 21.57 9.34
C GLU A 157 25.66 20.22 8.83
N GLY A 158 24.71 20.27 7.90
CA GLY A 158 24.06 19.08 7.33
C GLY A 158 22.85 18.55 8.11
N GLU A 159 22.50 19.13 9.26
CA GLU A 159 21.19 18.86 9.90
C GLU A 159 20.06 19.41 9.03
N LYS A 160 18.98 18.64 8.85
CA LYS A 160 17.75 19.08 8.19
C LYS A 160 16.67 19.33 9.22
N VAL A 161 16.05 20.50 9.16
CA VAL A 161 14.89 20.85 9.98
C VAL A 161 13.73 21.12 9.03
N ILE A 162 12.75 20.23 8.98
CA ILE A 162 11.46 20.53 8.34
C ILE A 162 10.65 21.34 9.34
N VAL A 163 10.00 22.38 8.86
CA VAL A 163 9.07 23.22 9.60
C VAL A 163 7.70 23.00 8.99
N ASN A 164 6.82 22.30 9.73
CA ASN A 164 5.42 22.18 9.35
C ASN A 164 4.62 23.26 10.06
N LEU A 165 3.64 23.84 9.36
CA LEU A 165 2.61 24.68 9.96
C LEU A 165 1.30 23.90 9.97
N THR A 166 0.57 23.98 11.08
CA THR A 166 -0.85 23.63 11.12
C THR A 166 -1.60 24.68 11.91
N GLY A 167 -2.54 25.38 11.29
CA GLY A 167 -3.36 26.42 11.92
C GLY A 167 -4.69 25.89 12.46
N GLN A 168 -4.98 26.10 13.74
CA GLN A 168 -6.36 26.13 14.26
C GLN A 168 -6.60 27.48 14.94
N GLY A 169 -7.58 28.24 14.45
CA GLY A 169 -8.02 29.50 15.05
C GLY A 169 -8.46 29.33 16.50
N ALA A 170 -8.45 30.42 17.27
CA ALA A 170 -8.70 30.39 18.72
C ALA A 170 -10.07 29.79 19.12
N THR A 171 -11.02 29.68 18.19
CA THR A 171 -12.36 29.11 18.34
C THR A 171 -12.61 27.83 17.53
N GLY A 172 -11.57 27.25 16.91
CA GLY A 172 -11.70 26.08 16.03
C GLY A 172 -12.07 26.41 14.58
N SER A 173 -12.02 27.68 14.17
CA SER A 173 -12.06 28.10 12.75
C SER A 173 -10.68 27.94 12.12
N GLU A 174 -10.58 27.85 10.79
CA GLU A 174 -9.29 27.87 10.09
C GLU A 174 -8.54 29.19 10.37
N PHE A 175 -7.21 29.12 10.52
CA PHE A 175 -6.33 30.27 10.75
C PHE A 175 -5.32 30.34 9.63
N ASP A 176 -5.38 31.42 8.84
CA ASP A 176 -4.53 31.68 7.68
C ASP A 176 -3.21 32.31 8.15
N SER A 177 -2.11 31.55 8.00
CA SER A 177 -0.82 31.86 8.61
C SER A 177 0.30 31.98 7.59
N TYR A 178 1.17 32.96 7.79
CA TYR A 178 2.30 33.24 6.92
C TYR A 178 3.61 33.00 7.64
N LEU A 179 4.54 32.26 7.02
CA LEU A 179 5.82 31.86 7.58
C LEU A 179 6.98 32.53 6.86
N TYR A 180 7.91 33.08 7.63
CA TYR A 180 9.21 33.55 7.16
C TYR A 180 10.34 32.80 7.88
N VAL A 181 11.37 32.41 7.14
CA VAL A 181 12.57 31.78 7.68
C VAL A 181 13.78 32.68 7.41
N VAL A 182 14.35 33.21 8.48
CA VAL A 182 15.52 34.09 8.43
C VAL A 182 16.76 33.30 8.85
N GLN A 183 17.78 33.32 8.00
CA GLN A 183 19.10 32.76 8.29
C GLN A 183 20.07 33.88 8.68
N GLU A 184 20.70 33.75 9.83
CA GLU A 184 21.77 34.65 10.30
C GLU A 184 23.13 33.94 10.21
N THR A 185 24.06 34.56 9.49
CA THR A 185 25.45 34.11 9.36
C THR A 185 26.43 35.21 9.80
N ALA A 186 27.74 34.93 9.78
CA ALA A 186 28.75 35.96 10.02
C ALA A 186 28.73 37.11 8.98
N GLN A 187 28.06 36.91 7.84
CA GLN A 187 27.93 37.86 6.74
C GLN A 187 26.69 38.76 6.88
N GLY A 188 25.76 38.42 7.78
CA GLY A 188 24.50 39.15 7.98
C GLY A 188 23.29 38.21 8.06
N ALA A 189 22.10 38.80 8.22
CA ALA A 189 20.82 38.11 8.18
C ALA A 189 20.23 38.14 6.76
N GLU A 190 19.62 37.04 6.32
CA GLU A 190 18.99 36.89 5.02
C GLU A 190 17.67 36.12 5.16
N LEU A 191 16.61 36.55 4.44
CA LEU A 191 15.37 35.78 4.33
C LEU A 191 15.59 34.66 3.32
N ILE A 192 15.48 33.42 3.77
CA ILE A 192 15.74 32.24 2.94
C ILE A 192 14.47 31.47 2.58
N GLY A 193 13.39 31.65 3.32
CA GLY A 193 12.12 30.95 3.11
C GLY A 193 10.93 31.84 3.40
N GLU A 194 9.90 31.72 2.57
CA GLU A 194 8.62 32.41 2.64
C GLU A 194 7.54 31.40 2.22
N VAL A 195 6.55 31.17 3.08
CA VAL A 195 5.46 30.19 2.87
C VAL A 195 4.14 30.83 3.26
N ASP A 196 3.15 30.70 2.38
CA ASP A 196 1.80 31.23 2.50
C ASP A 196 0.83 30.05 2.67
N ASP A 197 0.36 29.79 3.88
CA ASP A 197 -0.46 28.62 4.17
C ASP A 197 -1.93 28.87 3.84
N LEU A 198 -2.48 28.17 2.84
CA LEU A 198 -3.92 28.20 2.57
C LEU A 198 -4.69 27.51 3.71
N PRO A 199 -5.85 28.05 4.13
CA PRO A 199 -6.69 27.44 5.16
C PRO A 199 -6.92 25.93 4.93
N GLY A 200 -6.49 25.10 5.90
CA GLY A 200 -6.76 23.66 5.90
C GLY A 200 -5.73 22.78 5.18
N LEU A 201 -4.68 23.33 4.57
CA LEU A 201 -3.54 22.56 4.06
C LEU A 201 -2.39 22.48 5.07
N LEU A 202 -1.57 21.46 4.93
CA LEU A 202 -0.31 21.28 5.65
C LEU A 202 0.82 21.69 4.72
N GLU A 203 1.40 22.87 4.92
CA GLU A 203 2.59 23.30 4.18
C GLU A 203 3.88 23.13 5.01
N SER A 204 4.94 22.69 4.32
CA SER A 204 6.23 22.32 4.92
C SER A 204 7.39 23.11 4.31
N TYR A 205 8.25 23.68 5.15
CA TYR A 205 9.51 24.31 4.72
C TYR A 205 10.74 23.56 5.23
N THR A 206 11.67 23.16 4.36
CA THR A 206 12.90 22.45 4.76
C THR A 206 14.09 23.40 4.88
N ILE A 207 14.65 23.49 6.09
CA ILE A 207 15.92 24.17 6.37
C ILE A 207 17.06 23.15 6.28
N GLU A 208 18.01 23.39 5.37
CA GLU A 208 19.30 22.70 5.37
C GLU A 208 20.33 23.55 6.14
N ALA A 209 20.83 23.02 7.25
CA ALA A 209 21.69 23.77 8.16
C ALA A 209 23.07 24.05 7.54
N VAL A 210 23.42 25.34 7.51
CA VAL A 210 24.73 25.85 7.12
C VAL A 210 25.61 26.04 8.35
N ALA A 211 26.90 25.71 8.25
CA ALA A 211 27.86 25.82 9.34
C ALA A 211 27.88 27.22 9.98
N GLY A 212 27.63 27.29 11.28
CA GLY A 212 27.70 28.53 12.06
C GLY A 212 26.54 29.50 11.82
N ALA A 213 25.49 29.06 11.10
CA ALA A 213 24.27 29.83 10.94
C ALA A 213 23.33 29.63 12.14
N THR A 214 22.55 30.66 12.47
CA THR A 214 21.36 30.54 13.33
C THR A 214 20.11 30.88 12.54
N TYR A 215 19.00 30.26 12.86
CA TYR A 215 17.75 30.42 12.11
C TYR A 215 16.66 30.97 13.01
N THR A 216 15.86 31.88 12.49
CA THR A 216 14.68 32.44 13.15
C THR A 216 13.48 32.20 12.27
N ILE A 217 12.49 31.49 12.81
CA ILE A 217 11.19 31.25 12.20
C ILE A 217 10.24 32.33 12.69
N ILE A 218 9.53 32.99 11.78
CA ILE A 218 8.55 34.03 12.10
C ILE A 218 7.22 33.60 11.51
N VAL A 219 6.18 33.53 12.33
CA VAL A 219 4.81 33.19 11.89
C VAL A 219 3.90 34.38 12.16
N THR A 220 3.10 34.79 11.18
CA THR A 220 2.18 35.93 11.28
C THR A 220 0.79 35.59 10.74
N SER A 221 -0.23 36.34 11.13
CA SER A 221 -1.58 36.22 10.55
C SER A 221 -1.63 36.84 9.16
N TYR A 222 -2.31 36.20 8.21
CA TYR A 222 -2.52 36.77 6.87
C TYR A 222 -3.42 38.01 6.91
N GLU A 223 -4.51 37.98 7.68
CA GLU A 223 -5.38 39.14 7.88
C GLU A 223 -4.99 39.96 9.14
N PRO A 224 -5.11 41.31 9.11
CA PRO A 224 -4.93 42.13 10.29
C PRO A 224 -5.92 41.75 11.40
N LYS A 225 -5.41 41.62 12.62
CA LYS A 225 -6.15 41.28 13.85
C LYS A 225 -6.62 39.84 13.98
N ASP A 226 -6.28 38.96 13.04
CA ASP A 226 -6.61 37.55 13.19
C ASP A 226 -5.63 36.84 14.15
N THR A 227 -6.15 36.01 15.04
CA THR A 227 -5.35 35.29 16.04
C THR A 227 -5.71 33.83 16.06
N GLY A 228 -4.72 32.98 15.89
CA GLY A 228 -4.87 31.54 15.98
C GLY A 228 -3.76 30.88 16.78
N LYS A 229 -3.78 29.56 16.76
CA LYS A 229 -2.70 28.71 17.22
C LYS A 229 -2.05 28.10 16.00
N TYR A 230 -0.73 28.02 16.03
CA TYR A 230 0.03 27.22 15.08
C TYR A 230 0.83 26.16 15.84
N LEU A 231 0.97 24.99 15.24
CA LEU A 231 1.92 23.99 15.67
C LEU A 231 3.20 24.18 14.85
N LEU A 232 4.32 24.31 15.54
CA LEU A 232 5.64 24.27 14.91
C LEU A 232 6.24 22.90 15.16
N GLU A 233 6.30 22.07 14.12
CA GLU A 233 6.97 20.76 14.17
C GLU A 233 8.40 20.85 13.61
N THR A 234 9.39 20.28 14.29
CA THR A 234 10.75 20.09 13.77
C THR A 234 11.11 18.60 13.76
N ASN A 235 11.89 18.12 12.78
CA ASN A 235 12.11 16.68 12.57
C ASN A 235 12.52 15.89 13.84
N GLY A 236 11.86 14.75 14.04
CA GLY A 236 12.05 13.82 15.16
C GLY A 236 13.34 12.98 15.15
N ALA A 237 13.35 11.93 15.97
CA ALA A 237 14.46 10.98 16.09
C ALA A 237 14.87 10.36 14.72
N PRO A 238 16.12 9.86 14.57
CA PRO A 238 16.62 9.35 13.29
C PRO A 238 15.79 8.21 12.71
N ILE A 239 15.65 8.11 11.38
CA ILE A 239 14.91 7.02 10.73
C ILE A 239 15.88 5.91 10.32
N ILE A 240 15.63 4.67 10.76
CA ILE A 240 16.38 3.49 10.30
C ILE A 240 15.51 2.78 9.27
N SER A 241 15.83 2.93 7.97
CA SER A 241 15.06 2.30 6.88
C SER A 241 15.53 0.88 6.55
N LEU A 242 16.72 0.48 7.00
CA LEU A 242 17.25 -0.87 6.83
C LEU A 242 18.20 -1.21 7.98
N PHE A 243 18.10 -2.43 8.52
CA PHE A 243 19.15 -3.05 9.33
C PHE A 243 19.11 -4.57 9.19
N ARG A 244 20.20 -5.19 8.69
CA ARG A 244 20.25 -6.63 8.39
C ARG A 244 21.64 -7.23 8.54
N GLY A 245 21.70 -8.56 8.69
CA GLY A 245 22.91 -9.36 8.47
C GLY A 245 23.07 -9.79 7.00
N ASN A 246 24.30 -9.77 6.48
CA ASN A 246 24.65 -10.19 5.14
C ASN A 246 25.99 -10.96 5.14
N PRO A 247 25.96 -12.31 5.13
CA PRO A 247 24.80 -13.21 5.26
C PRO A 247 24.16 -13.20 6.66
N TYR A 248 22.85 -13.42 6.77
CA TYR A 248 22.16 -13.57 8.07
C TYR A 248 21.99 -15.02 8.52
N ILE A 249 22.14 -16.00 7.62
CA ILE A 249 22.30 -17.43 7.98
C ILE A 249 23.73 -17.85 7.66
N ILE A 250 24.45 -18.35 8.66
CA ILE A 250 25.88 -18.68 8.53
C ILE A 250 26.22 -20.02 9.17
N ASP A 251 27.32 -20.64 8.73
CA ASP A 251 27.91 -21.74 9.46
C ASP A 251 28.50 -21.25 10.80
N ALA A 252 28.41 -22.08 11.83
CA ALA A 252 29.04 -21.81 13.12
C ALA A 252 30.55 -21.52 12.95
N GLY A 253 31.03 -20.47 13.60
CA GLY A 253 32.42 -20.06 13.52
C GLY A 253 32.72 -19.10 12.35
N LYS A 254 31.72 -18.68 11.58
CA LYS A 254 31.86 -17.66 10.53
C LYS A 254 31.44 -16.27 11.04
N PRO A 255 31.98 -15.19 10.46
CA PRO A 255 31.46 -13.85 10.66
C PRO A 255 30.28 -13.59 9.70
N SER A 256 29.49 -12.58 10.05
CA SER A 256 28.53 -11.90 9.18
C SER A 256 29.00 -10.45 8.94
N ARG A 257 28.28 -9.72 8.09
CA ARG A 257 28.39 -8.26 7.97
C ARG A 257 27.02 -7.66 8.29
N LEU A 258 26.96 -6.77 9.26
CA LEU A 258 25.77 -5.99 9.53
C LEU A 258 25.75 -4.78 8.58
N GLU A 259 24.62 -4.53 7.95
CA GLU A 259 24.40 -3.44 6.99
C GLU A 259 23.18 -2.63 7.43
N TRP A 260 23.24 -1.31 7.26
CA TRP A 260 22.13 -0.41 7.63
C TRP A 260 22.04 0.82 6.73
N GLN A 261 20.81 1.36 6.67
CA GLN A 261 20.52 2.66 6.08
C GLN A 261 19.78 3.50 7.12
N VAL A 262 20.36 4.65 7.45
CA VAL A 262 19.85 5.55 8.49
C VAL A 262 19.88 6.97 7.99
N GLU A 263 18.79 7.70 8.20
CA GLU A 263 18.66 9.12 7.91
C GLU A 263 18.52 9.94 9.20
N GLY A 264 19.14 11.13 9.24
CA GLY A 264 19.00 12.07 10.34
C GLY A 264 19.74 11.71 11.64
N ALA A 265 20.63 10.70 11.63
CA ALA A 265 21.43 10.31 12.79
C ALA A 265 22.74 11.12 12.91
N THR A 266 23.05 11.57 14.13
CA THR A 266 24.36 12.16 14.47
C THR A 266 25.34 11.17 15.10
N SER A 267 24.83 10.05 15.61
CA SER A 267 25.63 8.94 16.16
C SER A 267 24.93 7.60 15.94
N LEU A 268 25.72 6.56 15.67
CA LEU A 268 25.26 5.18 15.55
C LEU A 268 26.03 4.29 16.53
N GLU A 269 25.33 3.38 17.20
CA GLU A 269 25.91 2.40 18.13
C GLU A 269 25.30 1.02 17.90
N LEU A 270 26.14 -0.02 17.94
CA LEU A 270 25.73 -1.42 17.89
C LEU A 270 26.06 -2.13 19.20
N ASP A 271 25.16 -3.01 19.62
CA ASP A 271 25.36 -3.89 20.76
C ASP A 271 26.35 -5.04 20.45
N GLN A 272 26.30 -6.11 21.25
CA GLN A 272 27.20 -7.28 21.15
C GLN A 272 28.69 -6.94 21.19
N GLY A 273 29.04 -5.83 21.87
CA GLY A 273 30.42 -5.38 22.04
C GLY A 273 31.05 -4.72 20.81
N ILE A 274 30.26 -4.37 19.79
CA ILE A 274 30.73 -3.63 18.60
C ILE A 274 30.93 -2.15 18.95
N GLY A 275 29.97 -1.53 19.63
CA GLY A 275 30.02 -0.14 20.08
C GLY A 275 29.72 0.86 18.95
N GLN A 276 30.29 2.06 19.05
CA GLN A 276 30.06 3.13 18.07
C GLN A 276 30.52 2.75 16.67
N VAL A 277 29.66 2.98 15.69
CA VAL A 277 29.93 2.70 14.28
C VAL A 277 29.73 3.94 13.41
N THR A 278 30.38 3.92 12.25
CA THR A 278 30.24 4.96 11.22
C THR A 278 30.07 4.28 9.86
N GLY A 279 29.52 5.00 8.89
CA GLY A 279 29.22 4.43 7.58
C GLY A 279 27.92 3.60 7.58
N GLN A 280 27.86 2.60 6.70
CA GLN A 280 26.64 1.83 6.41
C GLN A 280 26.80 0.32 6.67
N SER A 281 27.97 -0.14 7.13
CA SER A 281 28.17 -1.55 7.47
C SER A 281 29.36 -1.79 8.40
N VAL A 282 29.35 -2.93 9.09
CA VAL A 282 30.48 -3.42 9.90
C VAL A 282 30.52 -4.96 9.87
N ALA A 283 31.73 -5.52 9.82
CA ALA A 283 31.91 -6.97 9.97
C ALA A 283 31.73 -7.36 11.44
N THR A 284 31.02 -8.47 11.69
CA THR A 284 30.91 -9.02 13.04
C THR A 284 32.20 -9.75 13.44
N GLY A 285 32.30 -10.09 14.72
CA GLY A 285 33.20 -11.15 15.17
C GLY A 285 32.74 -12.54 14.73
N ILE A 286 33.43 -13.57 15.21
CA ILE A 286 33.03 -14.96 15.03
C ILE A 286 31.73 -15.22 15.80
N ILE A 287 30.73 -15.79 15.15
CA ILE A 287 29.43 -16.13 15.74
C ILE A 287 29.34 -17.65 15.90
N ASN A 288 28.99 -18.11 17.12
CA ASN A 288 28.89 -19.54 17.47
C ASN A 288 27.53 -19.94 18.05
N VAL A 289 26.60 -18.98 18.16
CA VAL A 289 25.21 -19.17 18.56
C VAL A 289 24.38 -18.13 17.83
N ASN A 290 23.08 -18.37 17.64
CA ASN A 290 22.16 -17.36 17.11
C ASN A 290 22.29 -16.08 17.93
N THR A 291 22.50 -14.95 17.26
CA THR A 291 22.85 -13.69 17.90
C THR A 291 21.98 -12.57 17.35
N ASP A 292 21.26 -11.90 18.24
CA ASP A 292 20.53 -10.67 17.94
C ASP A 292 21.46 -9.47 18.04
N PHE A 293 21.41 -8.61 17.04
CA PHE A 293 22.07 -7.32 17.01
C PHE A 293 21.03 -6.21 17.06
N THR A 294 21.36 -5.11 17.73
CA THR A 294 20.54 -3.91 17.86
C THR A 294 21.35 -2.69 17.43
N LEU A 295 20.93 -2.02 16.36
CA LEU A 295 21.45 -0.72 15.94
C LEU A 295 20.68 0.38 16.67
N SER A 296 21.39 1.31 17.29
CA SER A 296 20.85 2.53 17.91
C SER A 296 21.31 3.76 17.13
N ALA A 297 20.38 4.52 16.61
CA ALA A 297 20.61 5.75 15.87
C ALA A 297 20.10 6.95 16.65
N SER A 298 20.99 7.88 16.99
CA SER A 298 20.66 9.02 17.85
C SER A 298 20.97 10.37 17.18
N ASN A 299 20.07 11.33 17.41
CA ASN A 299 20.30 12.74 17.21
C ASN A 299 19.86 13.51 18.47
N ARG A 300 19.90 14.85 18.43
CA ARG A 300 19.48 15.66 19.58
C ARG A 300 17.98 15.58 19.89
N PHE A 301 17.18 15.08 18.95
CA PHE A 301 15.73 14.97 19.04
C PHE A 301 15.26 13.58 19.50
N GLY A 302 16.15 12.60 19.57
CA GLY A 302 15.83 11.28 20.12
C GLY A 302 16.73 10.16 19.60
N THR A 303 16.36 8.92 19.94
CA THR A 303 17.04 7.70 19.48
C THR A 303 16.03 6.71 18.98
N ASN A 304 16.25 6.19 17.77
CA ASN A 304 15.54 5.02 17.26
C ASN A 304 16.46 3.81 17.24
N THR A 305 15.86 2.62 17.35
CA THR A 305 16.61 1.36 17.33
C THR A 305 16.00 0.38 16.34
N ALA A 306 16.82 -0.45 15.72
CA ALA A 306 16.41 -1.55 14.85
C ALA A 306 17.14 -2.83 15.24
N LYS A 307 16.51 -3.99 15.05
CA LYS A 307 17.11 -5.30 15.37
C LYS A 307 17.26 -6.18 14.14
N THR A 308 18.29 -7.02 14.14
CA THR A 308 18.45 -8.11 13.17
C THR A 308 19.09 -9.32 13.83
N THR A 309 18.71 -10.52 13.41
CA THR A 309 19.24 -11.77 13.97
C THR A 309 20.14 -12.45 12.96
N VAL A 310 21.36 -12.80 13.38
CA VAL A 310 22.22 -13.72 12.64
C VAL A 310 22.04 -15.13 13.21
N LEU A 311 21.55 -16.02 12.37
CA LEU A 311 21.21 -17.40 12.69
C LEU A 311 22.32 -18.35 12.24
N LEU A 312 22.51 -19.43 13.00
CA LEU A 312 23.37 -20.53 12.60
C LEU A 312 22.60 -21.51 11.71
N ARG A 313 23.29 -22.02 10.69
CA ARG A 313 22.77 -23.06 9.81
C ARG A 313 22.60 -24.38 10.58
N GLU A 314 21.36 -24.87 10.65
CA GLU A 314 21.02 -26.08 11.42
C GLU A 314 21.02 -27.37 10.58
N GLY A 315 21.05 -27.25 9.26
CA GLY A 315 21.10 -28.39 8.34
C GLY A 315 21.01 -27.98 6.89
N SER A 316 21.15 -28.96 5.99
CA SER A 316 20.91 -28.75 4.57
C SER A 316 20.15 -29.91 3.93
N ILE A 317 19.23 -29.57 3.04
CA ILE A 317 18.51 -30.51 2.19
C ILE A 317 19.07 -30.36 0.78
N ASP A 318 19.57 -31.46 0.21
CA ASP A 318 20.12 -31.49 -1.13
C ASP A 318 19.02 -31.78 -2.16
N VAL A 319 18.97 -30.95 -3.21
CA VAL A 319 18.11 -31.12 -4.38
C VAL A 319 18.98 -31.10 -5.63
N THR A 320 18.67 -31.96 -6.61
CA THR A 320 19.47 -32.07 -7.84
C THR A 320 18.61 -31.85 -9.07
N ILE A 321 19.09 -31.00 -9.99
CA ILE A 321 18.46 -30.72 -11.28
C ILE A 321 19.45 -31.05 -12.40
N ASP A 322 19.29 -32.24 -12.98
CA ASP A 322 20.20 -32.81 -13.98
C ASP A 322 19.70 -32.66 -15.43
N THR A 323 18.53 -32.06 -15.61
CA THR A 323 17.83 -31.95 -16.90
C THR A 323 17.73 -30.48 -17.32
N THR A 324 18.15 -30.18 -18.54
CA THR A 324 17.87 -28.88 -19.17
C THR A 324 16.38 -28.72 -19.38
N ASP A 325 15.93 -27.47 -19.39
CA ASP A 325 14.54 -27.07 -19.56
C ASP A 325 13.63 -27.68 -18.48
N THR A 326 14.05 -27.52 -17.22
CA THR A 326 13.28 -27.94 -16.05
C THR A 326 13.29 -26.89 -14.95
N ALA A 327 12.26 -26.87 -14.12
CA ALA A 327 12.28 -26.14 -12.87
C ALA A 327 11.86 -27.01 -11.70
N GLU A 328 12.38 -26.61 -10.57
CA GLU A 328 12.07 -27.18 -9.28
C GLU A 328 11.47 -26.09 -8.40
N ILE A 329 10.30 -26.39 -7.83
CA ILE A 329 9.70 -25.57 -6.78
C ILE A 329 10.25 -26.04 -5.44
N ILE A 330 10.85 -25.12 -4.71
CA ILE A 330 11.30 -25.31 -3.34
C ILE A 330 10.31 -24.58 -2.44
N GLY A 331 9.33 -25.34 -1.91
CA GLY A 331 8.32 -24.82 -1.00
C GLY A 331 8.70 -24.99 0.48
N PRO A 332 7.82 -24.54 1.39
CA PRO A 332 8.06 -24.56 2.84
C PRO A 332 8.35 -25.95 3.40
N ASP A 333 7.81 -27.01 2.79
CA ASP A 333 8.01 -28.40 3.18
C ASP A 333 9.48 -28.86 3.09
N LYS A 334 10.30 -28.15 2.30
CA LYS A 334 11.73 -28.38 2.16
C LYS A 334 12.59 -27.50 3.07
N PHE A 335 11.99 -26.62 3.86
CA PHE A 335 12.69 -25.80 4.84
C PHE A 335 12.33 -26.26 6.26
N ALA A 336 13.33 -26.73 7.01
CA ALA A 336 13.28 -26.72 8.46
C ALA A 336 13.77 -25.35 8.99
N ALA A 337 13.51 -25.03 10.27
CA ALA A 337 13.99 -23.80 10.90
C ALA A 337 15.50 -23.61 10.68
N ASN A 338 15.91 -22.43 10.20
CA ASN A 338 17.31 -22.05 9.93
C ASN A 338 18.07 -23.03 9.01
N SER A 339 17.36 -23.81 8.20
CA SER A 339 17.95 -24.75 7.25
C SER A 339 18.21 -24.11 5.90
N THR A 340 19.10 -24.74 5.12
CA THR A 340 19.43 -24.30 3.76
C THR A 340 19.12 -25.40 2.76
N VAL A 341 18.44 -25.07 1.67
CA VAL A 341 18.28 -25.99 0.54
C VAL A 341 19.44 -25.80 -0.43
N ALA A 342 20.25 -26.83 -0.61
CA ALA A 342 21.37 -26.84 -1.55
C ALA A 342 20.92 -27.47 -2.87
N VAL A 343 20.71 -26.64 -3.89
CA VAL A 343 20.33 -27.06 -5.24
C VAL A 343 21.59 -27.23 -6.08
N SER A 344 21.83 -28.46 -6.54
CA SER A 344 22.94 -28.81 -7.42
C SER A 344 22.47 -28.91 -8.87
N LEU A 345 23.05 -28.10 -9.75
CA LEU A 345 22.86 -28.17 -11.20
C LEU A 345 24.11 -28.81 -11.80
N LYS A 346 24.01 -30.06 -12.24
CA LYS A 346 25.17 -30.78 -12.75
C LYS A 346 25.58 -30.27 -14.13
N ASP A 347 26.87 -30.00 -14.29
CA ASP A 347 27.51 -29.65 -15.55
C ASP A 347 26.72 -28.58 -16.35
N LEU A 348 26.33 -27.48 -15.69
CA LEU A 348 25.52 -26.41 -16.31
C LEU A 348 26.29 -25.81 -17.50
N ALA A 349 25.82 -26.07 -18.71
CA ALA A 349 26.58 -25.80 -19.93
C ALA A 349 26.70 -24.30 -20.21
N THR A 350 27.67 -23.90 -21.03
CA THR A 350 27.90 -22.47 -21.36
C THR A 350 26.80 -21.85 -22.22
N ASP A 351 25.93 -22.66 -22.82
CA ASP A 351 24.73 -22.23 -23.54
C ASP A 351 23.45 -22.45 -22.71
N GLU A 352 23.58 -22.76 -21.42
CA GLU A 352 22.47 -22.87 -20.47
C GLU A 352 22.53 -21.74 -19.44
N SER A 353 21.36 -21.41 -18.92
CA SER A 353 21.15 -20.42 -17.88
C SER A 353 20.37 -21.01 -16.72
N VAL A 354 20.49 -20.37 -15.56
CA VAL A 354 19.68 -20.63 -14.38
C VAL A 354 18.97 -19.35 -13.95
N ALA A 355 17.68 -19.45 -13.63
CA ALA A 355 16.93 -18.41 -12.94
C ALA A 355 16.54 -18.87 -11.53
N ILE A 356 16.69 -17.99 -10.54
CA ILE A 356 16.18 -18.16 -9.19
C ILE A 356 15.08 -17.12 -8.98
N ILE A 357 13.90 -17.60 -8.61
CA ILE A 357 12.70 -16.79 -8.45
C ILE A 357 12.19 -16.95 -7.01
N PRO A 358 12.61 -16.11 -6.06
CA PRO A 358 11.99 -16.01 -4.75
C PRO A 358 10.59 -15.40 -4.90
N VAL A 359 9.58 -16.05 -4.33
CA VAL A 359 8.18 -15.62 -4.40
C VAL A 359 7.61 -15.53 -2.99
N TYR A 360 7.10 -14.36 -2.60
CA TYR A 360 6.37 -14.20 -1.34
C TYR A 360 4.93 -14.68 -1.54
N ALA A 361 4.75 -16.00 -1.66
CA ALA A 361 3.54 -16.57 -2.22
C ALA A 361 2.30 -16.48 -1.30
N THR A 362 2.49 -16.28 0.00
CA THR A 362 1.39 -16.10 0.97
C THR A 362 0.83 -14.69 1.00
N GLN A 363 1.61 -13.70 0.57
CA GLN A 363 1.25 -12.27 0.57
C GLN A 363 0.80 -11.76 1.95
N ASP A 364 1.38 -12.29 3.04
CA ASP A 364 1.07 -11.81 4.38
C ASP A 364 1.47 -10.33 4.55
N PHE A 365 0.69 -9.55 5.29
CA PHE A 365 0.99 -8.13 5.55
C PHE A 365 2.16 -7.97 6.52
N GLU A 366 2.34 -8.92 7.44
CA GLU A 366 3.40 -8.88 8.44
C GLU A 366 4.13 -10.23 8.54
N PRO A 367 5.43 -10.30 8.20
CA PRO A 367 6.28 -9.19 7.76
C PRO A 367 5.92 -8.68 6.35
N ASP A 368 6.23 -7.41 6.04
CA ASP A 368 5.90 -6.85 4.71
C ASP A 368 6.61 -7.58 3.55
N ARG A 369 7.74 -8.22 3.83
CA ARG A 369 8.59 -8.84 2.82
C ARG A 369 9.08 -10.20 3.26
N MET A 370 9.06 -11.15 2.34
CA MET A 370 9.84 -12.38 2.48
C MET A 370 11.32 -12.05 2.31
N THR A 371 12.11 -12.38 3.33
CA THR A 371 13.57 -12.25 3.33
C THR A 371 14.24 -13.56 2.96
N TYR A 372 15.31 -13.48 2.18
CA TYR A 372 16.00 -14.67 1.71
C TYR A 372 17.49 -14.42 1.50
N GLN A 373 18.26 -15.50 1.53
CA GLN A 373 19.67 -15.53 1.24
C GLN A 373 19.94 -16.53 0.13
N ILE A 374 20.67 -16.08 -0.89
CA ILE A 374 21.17 -16.91 -1.99
C ILE A 374 22.69 -16.93 -1.89
N GLU A 375 23.27 -18.12 -1.84
CA GLU A 375 24.71 -18.31 -2.09
C GLU A 375 24.84 -19.13 -3.37
N VAL A 376 25.78 -18.76 -4.23
CA VAL A 376 25.94 -19.42 -5.52
C VAL A 376 27.41 -19.57 -5.86
N SER A 377 27.73 -20.63 -6.61
CA SER A 377 29.06 -20.91 -7.14
C SER A 377 29.01 -21.17 -8.64
N SER A 378 30.11 -20.91 -9.34
CA SER A 378 30.34 -21.39 -10.72
C SER A 378 29.34 -20.92 -11.79
N VAL A 379 28.68 -19.78 -11.56
CA VAL A 379 27.86 -19.07 -12.56
C VAL A 379 28.58 -17.82 -13.02
N THR A 380 28.39 -17.45 -14.29
CA THR A 380 28.75 -16.12 -14.77
C THR A 380 27.55 -15.21 -14.57
N PRO A 381 27.67 -14.13 -13.77
CA PRO A 381 26.60 -13.16 -13.60
C PRO A 381 26.21 -12.58 -14.97
N THR A 382 24.91 -12.51 -15.25
CA THR A 382 24.42 -11.82 -16.45
C THR A 382 24.65 -10.32 -16.29
N THR A 383 24.66 -9.57 -17.40
CA THR A 383 24.65 -8.11 -17.28
C THR A 383 23.29 -7.71 -16.70
N PRO A 384 23.23 -6.94 -15.60
CA PRO A 384 21.97 -6.39 -15.14
C PRO A 384 21.42 -5.54 -16.28
N LYS A 385 20.24 -5.89 -16.80
CA LYS A 385 19.51 -4.93 -17.61
C LYS A 385 18.68 -4.09 -16.67
N THR A 386 19.24 -2.92 -16.39
CA THR A 386 18.46 -1.81 -15.86
C THR A 386 17.36 -1.51 -16.88
N VAL A 387 16.12 -1.44 -16.41
CA VAL A 387 14.99 -0.90 -17.18
C VAL A 387 15.52 0.36 -17.88
N LEU A 388 15.39 0.42 -19.21
CA LEU A 388 15.55 1.69 -19.93
C LEU A 388 14.80 2.71 -19.10
N LYS A 389 15.48 3.76 -18.60
CA LYS A 389 14.86 4.83 -17.78
C LYS A 389 13.42 4.93 -18.20
N THR A 390 12.49 4.65 -17.27
CA THR A 390 11.04 4.76 -17.48
C THR A 390 10.85 5.81 -18.56
N GLN A 391 10.36 5.40 -19.74
CA GLN A 391 10.12 6.37 -20.81
C GLN A 391 9.42 7.54 -20.14
N ALA A 392 9.95 8.75 -20.32
CA ALA A 392 9.43 9.92 -19.64
C ALA A 392 7.92 9.89 -19.82
N THR A 393 7.19 9.70 -18.72
CA THR A 393 5.74 9.67 -18.71
C THR A 393 5.31 10.93 -19.42
N ASN A 394 4.58 10.76 -20.52
CA ASN A 394 4.11 11.93 -21.23
C ASN A 394 3.08 12.65 -20.32
N PRO A 395 2.85 13.95 -20.50
CA PRO A 395 1.96 14.70 -19.60
C PRO A 395 0.53 14.13 -19.53
N LEU A 396 0.06 13.42 -20.56
CA LEU A 396 -1.22 12.70 -20.52
C LEU A 396 -1.16 11.54 -19.52
N GLN A 397 -0.13 10.69 -19.54
CA GLN A 397 0.03 9.57 -18.59
C GLN A 397 0.11 10.06 -17.13
N GLU A 398 0.78 11.17 -16.86
CA GLU A 398 0.81 11.77 -15.51
C GLU A 398 -0.59 12.25 -15.08
N ARG A 399 -1.35 12.87 -15.99
CA ARG A 399 -2.74 13.27 -15.70
C ARG A 399 -3.65 12.07 -15.44
N LEU A 400 -3.52 11.01 -16.23
CA LEU A 400 -4.29 9.77 -16.03
C LEU A 400 -4.01 9.17 -14.64
N LYS A 401 -2.75 9.16 -14.24
CA LYS A 401 -2.33 8.75 -12.90
C LYS A 401 -2.90 9.66 -11.81
N GLN A 402 -2.98 10.98 -12.03
CA GLN A 402 -3.56 11.91 -11.06
C GLN A 402 -5.07 11.70 -10.88
N LEU A 403 -5.85 11.62 -11.97
CA LEU A 403 -7.30 11.38 -11.91
C LEU A 403 -7.63 10.09 -11.14
N GLN A 404 -6.75 9.10 -11.19
CA GLN A 404 -6.89 7.86 -10.41
C GLN A 404 -6.52 8.01 -8.96
N ASN A 405 -5.50 8.81 -8.63
CA ASN A 405 -5.22 9.14 -7.25
C ASN A 405 -6.39 9.92 -6.61
N GLU A 406 -7.15 10.68 -7.41
CA GLU A 406 -8.38 11.36 -6.97
C GLU A 406 -9.53 10.34 -6.78
N HIS A 407 -9.68 9.37 -7.68
CA HIS A 407 -10.61 8.22 -7.54
C HIS A 407 -10.36 7.39 -6.26
N ILE A 408 -9.15 7.40 -5.68
CA ILE A 408 -8.84 6.72 -4.41
C ILE A 408 -9.56 7.34 -3.21
N SER A 409 -9.81 8.66 -3.19
CA SER A 409 -10.55 9.26 -2.06
C SER A 409 -11.94 8.64 -1.95
N HIS A 410 -12.56 8.43 -3.11
CA HIS A 410 -13.84 7.74 -3.25
C HIS A 410 -13.78 6.30 -2.73
N LEU A 411 -12.80 5.49 -3.18
CA LEU A 411 -12.63 4.12 -2.68
C LEU A 411 -12.36 4.03 -1.17
N LYS A 412 -11.69 5.02 -0.57
CA LYS A 412 -11.49 5.09 0.88
C LYS A 412 -12.78 5.37 1.62
N GLU A 413 -13.58 6.32 1.14
CA GLU A 413 -14.90 6.65 1.69
C GLU A 413 -15.86 5.46 1.59
N GLU A 414 -15.85 4.76 0.45
CA GLU A 414 -16.54 3.50 0.28
C GLU A 414 -16.05 2.47 1.29
N LEU A 415 -14.74 2.23 1.42
CA LEU A 415 -14.19 1.28 2.37
C LEU A 415 -14.57 1.60 3.83
N GLU A 416 -14.65 2.88 4.20
CA GLU A 416 -15.13 3.31 5.51
C GLU A 416 -16.60 2.99 5.73
N LEU A 417 -17.45 3.27 4.74
CA LEU A 417 -18.87 2.96 4.73
C LEU A 417 -19.10 1.44 4.82
N ILE A 418 -18.37 0.68 4.01
CA ILE A 418 -18.33 -0.78 3.99
C ILE A 418 -17.96 -1.34 5.36
N ASN A 419 -16.90 -0.81 5.97
CA ASN A 419 -16.47 -1.24 7.30
C ASN A 419 -17.48 -0.87 8.39
N LYS A 420 -18.21 0.24 8.23
CA LYS A 420 -19.32 0.60 9.12
C LYS A 420 -20.46 -0.42 9.00
N VAL A 421 -20.90 -0.74 7.78
CA VAL A 421 -21.93 -1.76 7.52
C VAL A 421 -21.54 -3.12 8.12
N LYS A 422 -20.27 -3.51 7.96
CA LYS A 422 -19.70 -4.74 8.52
C LYS A 422 -19.74 -4.79 10.05
N ARG A 423 -19.37 -3.70 10.75
CA ARG A 423 -19.34 -3.64 12.23
C ARG A 423 -20.73 -3.74 12.85
N GLU A 424 -21.73 -3.20 12.18
CA GLU A 424 -23.08 -3.06 12.73
C GLU A 424 -24.02 -4.21 12.30
N GLY A 425 -23.48 -5.20 11.58
CA GLY A 425 -24.18 -6.41 11.17
C GLY A 425 -25.24 -6.15 10.10
N GLY A 426 -24.95 -5.23 9.16
CA GLY A 426 -25.79 -4.64 8.11
C GLY A 426 -27.17 -5.27 7.84
N GLN A 427 -28.23 -4.46 7.88
CA GLN A 427 -29.51 -4.88 7.29
C GLN A 427 -29.34 -5.07 5.77
N SER A 428 -29.99 -6.09 5.20
CA SER A 428 -30.06 -6.28 3.75
C SER A 428 -30.73 -5.07 3.10
N ILE A 429 -29.98 -4.28 2.34
CA ILE A 429 -30.48 -2.99 1.81
C ILE A 429 -31.54 -3.19 0.72
N SER A 430 -31.54 -4.34 0.05
CA SER A 430 -32.63 -4.79 -0.84
C SER A 430 -34.03 -4.84 -0.18
N THR A 431 -34.12 -4.70 1.15
CA THR A 431 -35.40 -4.65 1.89
C THR A 431 -35.83 -3.23 2.30
N GLN A 432 -35.01 -2.20 2.03
CA GLN A 432 -35.18 -0.86 2.60
C GLN A 432 -36.23 0.02 1.90
N GLY A 433 -36.72 -0.36 0.72
CA GLY A 433 -37.79 0.36 0.04
C GLY A 433 -37.33 1.76 -0.40
N PHE A 434 -36.62 1.81 -1.52
CA PHE A 434 -36.09 3.05 -2.11
C PHE A 434 -37.20 3.98 -2.58
N SER A 435 -36.96 5.29 -2.48
CA SER A 435 -37.83 6.29 -3.08
C SER A 435 -37.39 6.53 -4.53
N ASP A 436 -38.36 6.77 -5.41
CA ASP A 436 -38.04 6.99 -6.82
C ASP A 436 -37.61 8.46 -7.00
N ASN A 437 -36.32 8.72 -6.76
CA ASN A 437 -35.67 10.03 -6.92
C ASN A 437 -35.89 10.60 -8.34
N CYS A 438 -36.11 9.73 -9.33
CA CYS A 438 -36.33 10.09 -10.71
C CYS A 438 -37.63 9.47 -11.28
N ALA A 439 -38.77 9.70 -10.63
CA ALA A 439 -39.99 8.94 -10.95
C ALA A 439 -40.56 8.98 -12.37
N ALA A 440 -40.95 7.80 -12.86
CA ALA A 440 -41.62 7.61 -14.14
C ALA A 440 -42.83 8.58 -14.33
N PRO A 441 -43.16 9.00 -15.57
CA PRO A 441 -42.71 8.43 -16.84
C PRO A 441 -41.39 9.00 -17.37
N TYR A 442 -40.59 8.13 -17.99
CA TYR A 442 -39.38 8.51 -18.72
C TYR A 442 -39.74 8.87 -20.15
N THR A 443 -39.50 10.11 -20.55
CA THR A 443 -39.76 10.59 -21.92
C THR A 443 -38.54 11.34 -22.43
N VAL A 444 -37.84 10.74 -23.38
CA VAL A 444 -36.61 11.26 -23.98
C VAL A 444 -36.79 12.71 -24.44
N GLY A 445 -35.82 13.55 -24.08
CA GLY A 445 -35.76 14.98 -24.38
C GLY A 445 -36.65 15.86 -23.51
N SER A 446 -37.33 15.31 -22.50
CA SER A 446 -38.25 16.07 -21.63
C SER A 446 -38.24 15.67 -20.16
N LYS A 447 -37.88 14.42 -19.85
CA LYS A 447 -37.67 13.97 -18.47
C LYS A 447 -36.39 14.61 -17.93
N ALA A 448 -36.54 15.36 -16.86
CA ALA A 448 -35.43 15.94 -16.10
C ALA A 448 -35.43 15.35 -14.69
N CYS A 449 -34.23 15.08 -14.17
CA CYS A 449 -33.98 14.58 -12.82
C CYS A 449 -32.74 15.27 -12.26
N ASP A 450 -32.74 15.48 -10.96
CA ASP A 450 -31.57 16.00 -10.25
C ASP A 450 -30.81 14.80 -9.69
N PHE A 451 -29.50 14.73 -9.99
CA PHE A 451 -28.61 13.70 -9.46
C PHE A 451 -27.49 14.35 -8.68
N PHE A 452 -27.09 13.76 -7.55
CA PHE A 452 -25.82 14.06 -6.92
C PHE A 452 -24.70 13.44 -7.76
N ILE A 453 -23.81 14.28 -8.29
CA ILE A 453 -22.62 13.90 -9.05
C ILE A 453 -21.43 14.47 -8.28
N GLU A 454 -20.54 13.60 -7.79
CA GLU A 454 -19.43 13.95 -6.88
C GLU A 454 -19.88 14.81 -5.68
N GLY A 455 -21.03 14.45 -5.09
CA GLY A 455 -21.63 15.18 -3.95
C GLY A 455 -22.36 16.48 -4.31
N GLU A 456 -22.29 16.93 -5.57
CA GLU A 456 -22.98 18.13 -6.04
C GLU A 456 -24.29 17.78 -6.75
N LEU A 457 -25.39 18.43 -6.35
CA LEU A 457 -26.68 18.22 -7.00
C LEU A 457 -26.72 18.92 -8.37
N ARG A 458 -26.83 18.14 -9.44
CA ARG A 458 -26.83 18.59 -10.84
C ARG A 458 -28.17 18.32 -11.53
N ASN A 459 -28.64 19.29 -12.30
CA ASN A 459 -29.82 19.11 -13.14
C ASN A 459 -29.45 18.34 -14.41
N THR A 460 -30.13 17.23 -14.67
CA THR A 460 -29.85 16.38 -15.83
C THR A 460 -31.10 16.17 -16.68
N THR A 461 -30.89 15.93 -17.97
CA THR A 461 -31.97 15.63 -18.92
C THR A 461 -31.77 14.24 -19.53
N LEU A 462 -32.84 13.44 -19.57
CA LEU A 462 -32.88 12.17 -20.30
C LEU A 462 -32.77 12.44 -21.81
N VAL A 463 -31.69 12.01 -22.42
CA VAL A 463 -31.37 12.26 -23.83
C VAL A 463 -31.49 11.02 -24.71
N PHE A 464 -31.43 9.83 -24.13
CA PHE A 464 -31.62 8.58 -24.85
C PHE A 464 -32.15 7.48 -23.92
N GLU A 465 -32.85 6.50 -24.48
CA GLU A 465 -33.30 5.29 -23.77
C GLU A 465 -32.89 4.08 -24.61
N SER A 466 -32.14 3.15 -24.02
CA SER A 466 -31.78 1.86 -24.61
C SER A 466 -32.62 0.73 -23.98
N GLU A 467 -32.34 -0.54 -24.29
CA GLU A 467 -33.11 -1.66 -23.75
C GLU A 467 -32.97 -1.75 -22.22
N HIS A 468 -31.75 -1.61 -21.71
CA HIS A 468 -31.39 -1.80 -20.31
C HIS A 468 -30.92 -0.53 -19.59
N ALA A 469 -30.87 0.64 -20.25
CA ALA A 469 -30.40 1.88 -19.63
C ALA A 469 -31.19 3.14 -20.03
N TYR A 470 -31.28 4.09 -19.11
CA TYR A 470 -31.67 5.48 -19.37
C TYR A 470 -30.45 6.38 -19.32
N TRP A 471 -30.26 7.19 -20.38
CA TRP A 471 -29.06 7.98 -20.59
C TRP A 471 -29.35 9.45 -20.31
N PHE A 472 -28.86 9.92 -19.18
CA PHE A 472 -28.96 11.31 -18.73
C PHE A 472 -27.67 12.07 -19.01
N ILE A 473 -27.79 13.37 -19.21
CA ILE A 473 -26.64 14.28 -19.29
C ILE A 473 -26.92 15.51 -18.44
N ASP A 474 -25.91 15.97 -17.70
CA ASP A 474 -25.93 17.27 -17.04
C ASP A 474 -26.26 18.36 -18.06
N ASP A 475 -27.24 19.19 -17.73
CA ASP A 475 -27.74 20.26 -18.57
C ASP A 475 -26.67 21.30 -18.94
N GLU A 476 -25.63 21.44 -18.12
CA GLU A 476 -24.45 22.28 -18.38
C GLU A 476 -23.65 21.75 -19.59
N TYR A 477 -23.53 20.43 -19.71
CA TYR A 477 -22.71 19.75 -20.71
C TYR A 477 -23.51 19.07 -21.84
N LYS A 478 -24.84 19.20 -21.85
CA LYS A 478 -25.74 18.54 -22.82
C LYS A 478 -25.47 18.78 -24.30
N THR A 479 -24.63 19.75 -24.65
CA THR A 479 -24.26 20.05 -26.04
C THR A 479 -22.96 19.37 -26.48
N GLU A 480 -22.22 18.75 -25.57
CA GLU A 480 -20.97 18.06 -25.87
C GLU A 480 -21.19 16.72 -26.58
N LEU A 481 -22.27 16.02 -26.24
CA LEU A 481 -22.64 14.75 -26.85
C LEU A 481 -23.93 14.91 -27.65
N SER A 482 -23.87 14.64 -28.94
CA SER A 482 -25.05 14.62 -29.80
C SER A 482 -25.88 13.36 -29.53
N THR A 483 -27.18 13.43 -29.84
CA THR A 483 -28.07 12.26 -29.75
C THR A 483 -27.57 11.08 -30.59
N ALA A 484 -26.88 11.33 -31.70
CA ALA A 484 -26.32 10.27 -32.54
C ALA A 484 -25.12 9.58 -31.89
N GLU A 485 -24.23 10.36 -31.25
CA GLU A 485 -23.09 9.81 -30.50
C GLU A 485 -23.59 8.99 -29.30
N LEU A 486 -24.56 9.50 -28.53
CA LEU A 486 -25.17 8.76 -27.43
C LEU A 486 -25.91 7.50 -27.89
N ALA A 487 -26.62 7.55 -29.02
CA ALA A 487 -27.27 6.38 -29.59
C ALA A 487 -26.25 5.31 -30.03
N ASP A 488 -25.08 5.72 -30.53
CA ASP A 488 -23.99 4.81 -30.88
C ASP A 488 -23.40 4.14 -29.61
N GLN A 489 -23.12 4.93 -28.57
CA GLN A 489 -22.64 4.41 -27.28
C GLN A 489 -23.68 3.46 -26.64
N ALA A 490 -24.96 3.81 -26.68
CA ALA A 490 -26.03 2.96 -26.22
C ALA A 490 -26.11 1.64 -27.00
N ASN A 491 -25.93 1.68 -28.33
CA ASN A 491 -25.89 0.46 -29.12
C ASN A 491 -24.69 -0.43 -28.74
N ARG A 492 -23.50 0.16 -28.55
CA ARG A 492 -22.30 -0.58 -28.10
C ARG A 492 -22.52 -1.18 -26.70
N PHE A 493 -23.09 -0.41 -25.77
CA PHE A 493 -23.45 -0.89 -24.44
C PHE A 493 -24.31 -2.16 -24.50
N GLU A 494 -25.40 -2.13 -25.27
CA GLU A 494 -26.33 -3.27 -25.38
C GLU A 494 -25.73 -4.47 -26.11
N THR A 495 -24.94 -4.24 -27.16
CA THR A 495 -24.52 -5.30 -28.09
C THR A 495 -23.11 -5.84 -27.87
N GLU A 496 -22.25 -5.08 -27.20
CA GLU A 496 -20.83 -5.37 -27.05
C GLU A 496 -20.38 -5.42 -25.57
N LEU A 497 -20.92 -4.56 -24.70
CA LEU A 497 -20.44 -4.44 -23.31
C LEU A 497 -21.26 -5.28 -22.31
N LEU A 498 -22.57 -5.07 -22.26
CA LEU A 498 -23.46 -5.78 -21.33
C LEU A 498 -23.38 -7.31 -21.50
N PRO A 499 -23.33 -7.89 -22.72
CA PRO A 499 -23.15 -9.34 -22.88
C PRO A 499 -21.84 -9.88 -22.31
N VAL A 500 -20.75 -9.09 -22.35
CA VAL A 500 -19.45 -9.46 -21.76
C VAL A 500 -19.60 -9.54 -20.25
N ILE A 501 -20.25 -8.55 -19.64
CA ILE A 501 -20.51 -8.52 -18.20
C ILE A 501 -21.42 -9.66 -17.76
N GLU A 502 -22.56 -9.86 -18.40
CA GLU A 502 -23.50 -10.90 -17.99
C GLU A 502 -22.93 -12.32 -18.15
N SER A 503 -22.13 -12.54 -19.20
CA SER A 503 -21.47 -13.81 -19.44
C SER A 503 -20.41 -14.10 -18.38
N ASN A 504 -19.60 -13.11 -17.98
CA ASN A 504 -18.41 -13.34 -17.18
C ASN A 504 -18.52 -12.93 -15.72
N PHE A 505 -19.32 -11.92 -15.38
CA PHE A 505 -19.38 -11.33 -14.03
C PHE A 505 -20.78 -11.40 -13.42
N GLY A 506 -21.83 -11.64 -14.21
CA GLY A 506 -23.20 -11.77 -13.70
C GLY A 506 -24.11 -10.61 -14.08
N SER A 507 -25.32 -10.61 -13.54
CA SER A 507 -26.35 -9.62 -13.89
C SER A 507 -26.42 -8.51 -12.86
N PHE A 508 -26.69 -7.29 -13.32
CA PHE A 508 -26.95 -6.15 -12.45
C PHE A 508 -28.22 -6.36 -11.62
N GLN A 509 -28.30 -5.66 -10.50
CA GLN A 509 -29.47 -5.67 -9.63
C GLN A 509 -30.23 -4.36 -9.81
N ASP A 510 -31.55 -4.47 -9.99
CA ASP A 510 -32.47 -3.34 -10.15
C ASP A 510 -33.03 -2.96 -8.77
N PHE A 511 -32.38 -2.03 -8.09
CA PHE A 511 -32.69 -1.69 -6.69
C PHE A 511 -33.82 -0.66 -6.56
N ASP A 512 -33.89 0.28 -7.49
CA ASP A 512 -34.96 1.29 -7.54
C ASP A 512 -36.23 0.76 -8.22
N ASN A 513 -36.17 -0.44 -8.79
CA ASN A 513 -37.27 -1.15 -9.44
C ASN A 513 -37.85 -0.34 -10.62
N ASN A 514 -36.99 0.43 -11.30
CA ASN A 514 -37.31 1.14 -12.52
C ASN A 514 -37.17 0.24 -13.77
N GLY A 515 -36.43 -0.87 -13.64
CA GLY A 515 -36.20 -1.88 -14.68
C GLY A 515 -34.98 -1.65 -15.57
N LYS A 516 -34.17 -0.62 -15.33
CA LYS A 516 -33.00 -0.22 -16.12
C LYS A 516 -31.97 0.53 -15.25
N ILE A 517 -30.70 0.47 -15.66
CA ILE A 517 -29.67 1.29 -15.03
C ILE A 517 -29.79 2.77 -15.45
N PHE A 518 -29.40 3.69 -14.58
CA PHE A 518 -29.16 5.08 -14.96
C PHE A 518 -27.70 5.27 -15.37
N ILE A 519 -27.50 5.87 -16.55
CA ILE A 519 -26.17 6.32 -17.01
C ILE A 519 -26.21 7.84 -17.05
N VAL A 520 -25.40 8.48 -16.21
CA VAL A 520 -25.45 9.94 -16.01
C VAL A 520 -24.12 10.56 -16.44
N PHE A 521 -24.15 11.35 -17.52
CA PHE A 521 -22.98 12.06 -18.01
C PHE A 521 -22.79 13.40 -17.30
N GLY A 522 -21.59 13.67 -16.79
CA GLY A 522 -21.24 14.92 -16.12
C GLY A 522 -19.74 15.25 -16.24
N PHE A 523 -19.36 16.42 -15.75
CA PHE A 523 -17.95 16.77 -15.60
C PHE A 523 -17.48 16.27 -14.23
N ILE A 524 -16.68 15.21 -14.24
CA ILE A 524 -16.25 14.45 -13.06
C ILE A 524 -14.72 14.33 -13.05
N GLY A 525 -14.11 14.18 -11.88
CA GLY A 525 -12.67 13.97 -11.65
C GLY A 525 -12.16 12.57 -12.00
N ALA A 526 -12.90 11.80 -12.81
CA ALA A 526 -12.56 10.44 -13.23
C ALA A 526 -13.02 10.18 -14.67
N PHE A 527 -12.76 8.99 -15.22
CA PHE A 527 -13.40 8.56 -16.47
C PHE A 527 -14.86 8.21 -16.27
N GLY A 528 -15.12 7.55 -15.14
CA GLY A 528 -16.41 7.14 -14.67
C GLY A 528 -16.26 6.65 -13.24
N TYR A 529 -17.39 6.44 -12.57
CA TYR A 529 -17.42 5.76 -11.29
C TYR A 529 -18.80 5.17 -11.03
N VAL A 530 -18.84 4.18 -10.15
CA VAL A 530 -20.01 3.74 -9.42
C VAL A 530 -19.77 4.04 -7.95
N THR A 531 -20.82 4.43 -7.22
CA THR A 531 -20.71 4.65 -5.78
C THR A 531 -21.57 3.67 -5.00
N SER A 532 -20.99 3.10 -3.93
CA SER A 532 -21.73 2.31 -2.96
C SER A 532 -22.83 3.10 -2.24
N GLU A 533 -22.73 4.43 -2.21
CA GLU A 533 -23.71 5.31 -1.57
C GLU A 533 -25.08 5.29 -2.25
N ASP A 534 -25.13 5.14 -3.58
CA ASP A 534 -26.39 5.13 -4.33
C ASP A 534 -27.24 3.89 -4.03
N PHE A 535 -26.63 2.84 -3.47
CA PHE A 535 -27.36 1.69 -2.95
C PHE A 535 -27.94 1.90 -1.56
N LEU A 536 -27.73 3.06 -0.91
CA LEU A 536 -28.32 3.39 0.39
C LEU A 536 -29.53 4.31 0.24
N LEU A 537 -30.36 4.41 1.27
CA LEU A 537 -31.40 5.43 1.31
C LEU A 537 -30.78 6.84 1.45
N ASN A 538 -31.44 7.84 0.87
CA ASN A 538 -31.04 9.24 1.03
C ASN A 538 -31.40 9.74 2.43
N GLY A 539 -30.39 10.22 3.16
CA GLY A 539 -30.58 10.80 4.48
C GLY A 539 -29.31 10.91 5.30
N THR A 540 -29.45 11.01 6.62
CA THR A 540 -28.33 11.22 7.54
C THR A 540 -28.29 10.18 8.67
N GLY A 541 -29.10 9.12 8.54
CA GLY A 541 -29.12 7.98 9.45
C GLY A 541 -27.87 7.10 9.35
N ASP A 542 -27.80 6.09 10.21
CA ASP A 542 -26.60 5.24 10.31
C ASP A 542 -26.33 4.41 9.04
N PHE A 543 -27.34 4.20 8.19
CA PHE A 543 -27.28 3.47 6.92
C PHE A 543 -27.90 4.27 5.76
N GLU A 544 -27.83 5.59 5.85
CA GLU A 544 -28.30 6.52 4.81
C GLU A 544 -27.10 7.37 4.35
N SER A 545 -27.08 7.78 3.08
CA SER A 545 -26.12 8.79 2.58
C SER A 545 -26.89 10.06 2.16
N PRO A 546 -26.43 11.27 2.52
CA PRO A 546 -27.06 12.52 2.07
C PRO A 546 -26.82 12.80 0.58
N TYR A 547 -25.92 12.05 -0.06
CA TYR A 547 -25.59 12.14 -1.48
C TYR A 547 -26.09 10.95 -2.29
N SER A 548 -26.86 10.04 -1.67
CA SER A 548 -27.45 8.91 -2.38
C SER A 548 -28.53 9.36 -3.37
N ASN A 549 -28.44 8.81 -4.57
CA ASN A 549 -29.48 8.88 -5.60
C ASN A 549 -30.40 7.65 -5.62
N GLU A 550 -30.25 6.72 -4.67
CA GLU A 550 -31.17 5.61 -4.41
C GLU A 550 -31.43 4.69 -5.63
N GLY A 551 -30.39 4.31 -6.38
CA GLY A 551 -30.57 3.48 -7.57
C GLY A 551 -29.29 2.83 -8.12
N ASP A 552 -29.45 2.01 -9.15
CA ASP A 552 -28.35 1.43 -9.92
C ASP A 552 -27.83 2.41 -10.97
N ILE A 553 -26.83 3.20 -10.57
CA ILE A 553 -26.31 4.33 -11.35
C ILE A 553 -24.84 4.15 -11.68
N PHE A 554 -24.51 4.53 -12.91
CA PHE A 554 -23.15 4.73 -13.38
C PHE A 554 -22.97 6.19 -13.85
N TYR A 555 -21.90 6.84 -13.38
CA TYR A 555 -21.54 8.20 -13.77
C TYR A 555 -20.42 8.19 -14.80
N ALA A 556 -20.63 8.88 -15.91
CA ALA A 556 -19.68 8.95 -17.02
C ALA A 556 -19.13 10.36 -17.21
N ALA A 557 -17.84 10.47 -17.53
CA ALA A 557 -17.26 11.75 -17.91
C ALA A 557 -17.77 12.24 -19.26
N VAL A 558 -17.90 13.56 -19.39
CA VAL A 558 -18.06 14.24 -20.68
C VAL A 558 -16.70 14.49 -21.34
N PRO A 559 -16.63 14.63 -22.68
CA PRO A 559 -15.36 14.79 -23.39
C PRO A 559 -14.48 15.96 -22.92
N SER A 560 -15.07 17.06 -22.42
CA SER A 560 -14.31 18.21 -21.93
C SER A 560 -13.45 17.91 -20.69
N VAL A 561 -13.77 16.85 -19.93
CA VAL A 561 -12.92 16.35 -18.84
C VAL A 561 -11.53 16.00 -19.38
N PHE A 562 -11.40 15.53 -20.61
CA PHE A 562 -10.12 15.12 -21.22
C PHE A 562 -9.61 16.09 -22.29
N ALA A 563 -10.06 17.35 -22.24
CA ALA A 563 -9.57 18.38 -23.15
C ALA A 563 -8.05 18.60 -23.00
N PRO A 564 -7.33 18.98 -24.09
CA PRO A 564 -5.90 19.29 -24.02
C PRO A 564 -5.60 20.40 -23.01
N ASN A 565 -4.52 20.26 -22.24
CA ASN A 565 -4.03 21.30 -21.33
C ASN A 565 -2.74 21.93 -21.88
N PRO A 566 -2.81 23.14 -22.46
CA PRO A 566 -1.65 23.80 -23.06
C PRO A 566 -0.58 24.24 -22.04
N ASP A 567 -0.94 24.38 -20.77
CA ASP A 567 -0.02 24.84 -19.72
C ASP A 567 0.92 23.71 -19.25
N THR A 568 0.42 22.47 -19.25
CA THR A 568 1.20 21.27 -18.91
C THR A 568 1.79 20.58 -20.14
N GLY A 569 1.35 20.96 -21.34
CA GLY A 569 1.69 20.26 -22.58
C GLY A 569 0.98 18.91 -22.74
N ASP A 570 -0.07 18.66 -21.95
CA ASP A 570 -0.94 17.50 -22.08
C ASP A 570 -1.77 17.62 -23.37
N PRO A 571 -1.61 16.69 -24.33
CA PRO A 571 -2.37 16.70 -25.57
C PRO A 571 -3.86 16.40 -25.37
N GLY A 572 -4.29 15.91 -24.20
CA GLY A 572 -5.64 15.44 -23.95
C GLY A 572 -6.01 14.21 -24.79
N ILE A 573 -7.28 13.82 -24.70
CA ILE A 573 -7.85 12.74 -25.52
C ILE A 573 -8.74 13.38 -26.58
N PRO A 574 -8.46 13.21 -27.88
CA PRO A 574 -9.36 13.68 -28.93
C PRO A 574 -10.76 13.09 -28.74
N LYS A 575 -11.81 13.89 -28.93
CA LYS A 575 -13.21 13.44 -28.76
C LYS A 575 -13.52 12.15 -29.53
N ALA A 576 -12.96 12.00 -30.73
CA ALA A 576 -13.13 10.78 -31.52
C ALA A 576 -12.56 9.55 -30.80
N ASP A 577 -11.31 9.62 -30.34
CA ASP A 577 -10.66 8.53 -29.59
C ASP A 577 -11.38 8.29 -28.25
N PHE A 578 -11.86 9.36 -27.60
CA PHE A 578 -12.67 9.25 -26.39
C PHE A 578 -13.94 8.42 -26.64
N LEU A 579 -14.69 8.72 -27.70
CA LEU A 579 -15.91 8.00 -28.03
C LEU A 579 -15.65 6.59 -28.60
N ASP A 580 -14.57 6.41 -29.34
CA ASP A 580 -14.30 5.15 -30.04
C ASP A 580 -13.63 4.11 -29.15
N LEU A 581 -12.89 4.53 -28.11
CA LEU A 581 -12.11 3.63 -27.26
C LEU A 581 -12.34 3.89 -25.77
N TRP A 582 -12.09 5.11 -25.29
CA TRP A 582 -11.99 5.35 -23.84
C TRP A 582 -13.34 5.21 -23.13
N LEU A 583 -14.37 5.88 -23.63
CA LEU A 583 -15.71 5.81 -23.06
C LEU A 583 -16.24 4.36 -23.03
N PRO A 584 -16.26 3.58 -24.14
CA PRO A 584 -16.74 2.20 -24.06
C PRO A 584 -15.88 1.29 -23.17
N SER A 585 -14.55 1.54 -23.07
CA SER A 585 -13.68 0.85 -22.08
C SER A 585 -14.13 1.16 -20.65
N THR A 586 -14.35 2.44 -20.32
CA THR A 586 -14.86 2.86 -19.02
C THR A 586 -16.24 2.30 -18.74
N LEU A 587 -17.16 2.31 -19.72
CA LEU A 587 -18.51 1.77 -19.55
C LEU A 587 -18.47 0.31 -19.09
N VAL A 588 -17.62 -0.53 -19.69
CA VAL A 588 -17.54 -1.95 -19.30
C VAL A 588 -16.80 -2.13 -17.96
N HIS A 589 -15.80 -1.30 -17.68
CA HIS A 589 -15.10 -1.27 -16.39
C HIS A 589 -16.08 -0.98 -15.23
N GLU A 590 -16.82 0.11 -15.34
CA GLU A 590 -17.73 0.56 -14.29
C GLU A 590 -18.99 -0.31 -14.18
N LEU A 591 -19.48 -0.84 -15.31
CA LEU A 591 -20.57 -1.81 -15.30
C LEU A 591 -20.19 -3.08 -14.52
N LYS A 592 -18.92 -3.50 -14.56
CA LYS A 592 -18.45 -4.61 -13.73
C LYS A 592 -18.58 -4.26 -12.25
N HIS A 593 -18.19 -3.06 -11.81
CA HIS A 593 -18.35 -2.64 -10.41
C HIS A 593 -19.81 -2.63 -10.00
N LEU A 594 -20.70 -2.07 -10.83
CA LEU A 594 -22.14 -2.06 -10.57
C LEU A 594 -22.70 -3.47 -10.33
N VAL A 595 -22.29 -4.45 -11.14
CA VAL A 595 -22.69 -5.86 -10.98
C VAL A 595 -22.12 -6.48 -9.71
N ALA A 596 -20.83 -6.26 -9.42
CA ALA A 596 -20.17 -6.81 -8.25
C ALA A 596 -20.74 -6.25 -6.94
N LEU A 597 -20.85 -4.91 -6.85
CA LEU A 597 -21.45 -4.22 -5.73
C LEU A 597 -22.90 -4.64 -5.56
N GLY A 598 -23.71 -4.55 -6.62
CA GLY A 598 -25.13 -4.89 -6.56
C GLY A 598 -25.37 -6.33 -6.14
N GLY A 599 -24.62 -7.29 -6.71
CA GLY A 599 -24.69 -8.69 -6.33
C GLY A 599 -24.40 -8.93 -4.84
N ARG A 600 -23.41 -8.22 -4.28
CA ARG A 600 -23.09 -8.28 -2.85
C ARG A 600 -24.15 -7.60 -1.98
N PHE A 601 -24.66 -6.43 -2.37
CA PHE A 601 -25.76 -5.73 -1.67
C PHE A 601 -27.08 -6.52 -1.68
N ALA A 602 -27.27 -7.41 -2.65
CA ALA A 602 -28.43 -8.29 -2.73
C ALA A 602 -28.32 -9.54 -1.83
N LEU A 603 -27.16 -9.82 -1.22
CA LEU A 603 -26.99 -10.96 -0.33
C LEU A 603 -27.83 -10.80 0.94
N PRO A 604 -28.38 -11.91 1.49
CA PRO A 604 -28.99 -11.90 2.81
C PRO A 604 -28.05 -11.35 3.88
N GLN A 605 -28.60 -10.65 4.89
CA GLN A 605 -27.85 -10.06 6.00
C GLN A 605 -26.93 -11.05 6.73
N ASP A 606 -27.33 -12.32 6.86
CA ASP A 606 -26.51 -13.36 7.51
C ASP A 606 -25.43 -13.94 6.61
N GLN A 607 -25.41 -13.55 5.33
CA GLN A 607 -24.44 -13.96 4.31
C GLN A 607 -23.55 -12.81 3.87
N PHE A 608 -23.95 -11.55 4.04
CA PHE A 608 -23.09 -10.41 3.75
C PHE A 608 -21.96 -10.30 4.77
N ILE A 609 -20.73 -10.66 4.37
CA ILE A 609 -19.55 -10.70 5.26
C ILE A 609 -18.59 -9.54 4.94
N ALA A 610 -18.39 -9.21 3.66
CA ALA A 610 -17.55 -8.12 3.18
C ALA A 610 -17.83 -7.77 1.71
N PHE A 611 -17.38 -6.58 1.28
CA PHE A 611 -17.14 -6.30 -0.13
C PHE A 611 -15.83 -6.96 -0.60
N GLU A 612 -15.64 -7.00 -1.92
CA GLU A 612 -14.40 -7.50 -2.49
C GLU A 612 -13.22 -6.58 -2.11
N ASP A 613 -12.03 -7.15 -2.01
CA ASP A 613 -10.83 -6.36 -1.76
C ASP A 613 -10.53 -5.46 -2.97
N PRO A 614 -10.18 -4.17 -2.79
CA PRO A 614 -9.96 -3.23 -3.90
C PRO A 614 -8.90 -3.71 -4.91
N TRP A 615 -7.82 -4.31 -4.43
CA TRP A 615 -6.72 -4.84 -5.25
C TRP A 615 -7.19 -5.87 -6.29
N PHE A 616 -8.28 -6.56 -5.97
CA PHE A 616 -8.93 -7.54 -6.81
C PHE A 616 -10.08 -6.92 -7.62
N GLU A 617 -10.88 -6.08 -6.98
CA GLU A 617 -12.04 -5.42 -7.57
C GLU A 617 -11.63 -4.57 -8.80
N GLU A 618 -10.57 -3.76 -8.68
CA GLU A 618 -10.03 -2.98 -9.79
C GLU A 618 -9.40 -3.88 -10.86
N GLY A 619 -8.58 -4.86 -10.45
CA GLY A 619 -7.92 -5.78 -11.39
C GLY A 619 -8.92 -6.59 -12.23
N SER A 620 -10.09 -6.91 -11.68
CA SER A 620 -11.17 -7.60 -12.38
C SER A 620 -12.04 -6.67 -13.24
N ALA A 621 -12.09 -5.37 -12.94
CA ALA A 621 -12.69 -4.37 -13.82
C ALA A 621 -11.84 -4.16 -15.08
N VAL A 622 -10.51 -4.12 -14.94
CA VAL A 622 -9.58 -4.14 -16.08
C VAL A 622 -9.71 -5.42 -16.91
N ALA A 623 -9.98 -6.56 -16.27
CA ALA A 623 -10.29 -7.79 -16.99
C ALA A 623 -11.59 -7.70 -17.81
N ALA A 624 -12.58 -6.92 -17.38
CA ALA A 624 -13.79 -6.68 -18.14
C ALA A 624 -13.52 -5.88 -19.42
N GLU A 625 -12.63 -4.88 -19.34
CA GLU A 625 -12.12 -4.16 -20.51
C GLU A 625 -11.46 -5.13 -21.50
N GLU A 626 -10.53 -5.98 -21.03
CA GLU A 626 -9.78 -6.93 -21.86
C GLU A 626 -10.67 -8.03 -22.50
N LEU A 627 -11.80 -8.35 -21.87
CA LEU A 627 -12.79 -9.27 -22.44
C LEU A 627 -13.69 -8.62 -23.49
N SER A 628 -13.74 -7.29 -23.53
CA SER A 628 -14.52 -6.51 -24.47
C SER A 628 -13.75 -6.23 -25.77
N PRO A 629 -14.40 -5.66 -26.81
CA PRO A 629 -13.70 -5.14 -27.98
C PRO A 629 -12.80 -3.93 -27.71
N TYR A 630 -12.82 -3.40 -26.48
CA TYR A 630 -12.11 -2.20 -26.03
C TYR A 630 -11.12 -2.54 -24.91
N PRO A 631 -10.11 -3.40 -25.16
CA PRO A 631 -9.14 -3.77 -24.15
C PRO A 631 -8.33 -2.57 -23.65
N SER A 632 -8.02 -2.57 -22.36
CA SER A 632 -7.14 -1.59 -21.72
C SER A 632 -5.75 -1.54 -22.37
N ALA A 633 -5.33 -2.64 -23.01
CA ALA A 633 -4.11 -2.70 -23.80
C ALA A 633 -4.11 -1.74 -25.01
N LEU A 634 -5.26 -1.45 -25.61
CA LEU A 634 -5.37 -0.47 -26.71
C LEU A 634 -5.33 0.98 -26.21
N SER A 635 -5.78 1.23 -24.98
CA SER A 635 -5.66 2.55 -24.33
C SER A 635 -4.30 2.78 -23.67
N GLY A 636 -3.51 1.72 -23.51
CA GLY A 636 -2.18 1.74 -22.87
C GLY A 636 -2.21 1.71 -21.35
N TYR A 637 -3.39 1.55 -20.79
CA TYR A 637 -3.64 1.81 -19.39
C TYR A 637 -3.07 0.70 -18.49
N ALA A 638 -3.42 -0.56 -18.76
CA ALA A 638 -2.89 -1.70 -18.00
C ALA A 638 -1.37 -1.84 -18.14
N GLN A 639 -0.80 -1.53 -19.31
CA GLN A 639 0.66 -1.54 -19.49
C GLN A 639 1.35 -0.46 -18.64
N ALA A 640 0.78 0.75 -18.59
CA ALA A 640 1.30 1.83 -17.76
C ALA A 640 1.19 1.47 -16.26
N ALA A 641 0.03 0.93 -15.83
CA ALA A 641 -0.21 0.47 -14.47
C ALA A 641 0.73 -0.66 -14.02
N ALA A 642 1.08 -1.58 -14.94
CA ALA A 642 2.01 -2.67 -14.65
C ALA A 642 3.48 -2.23 -14.61
N SER A 643 3.82 -1.04 -15.11
CA SER A 643 5.21 -0.61 -15.33
C SER A 643 6.06 -0.62 -14.05
N VAL A 644 5.51 -0.17 -12.92
CA VAL A 644 6.21 -0.14 -11.63
C VAL A 644 6.52 -1.56 -11.15
N GLY A 645 5.53 -2.45 -11.21
CA GLY A 645 5.71 -3.85 -10.83
C GLY A 645 6.68 -4.60 -11.76
N LEU A 646 6.62 -4.36 -13.07
CA LEU A 646 7.55 -4.97 -14.03
C LEU A 646 8.98 -4.43 -13.85
N ALA A 647 9.14 -3.15 -13.51
CA ALA A 647 10.44 -2.51 -13.30
C ALA A 647 11.07 -2.84 -11.93
N SER A 648 10.24 -3.08 -10.91
CA SER A 648 10.66 -3.35 -9.53
C SER A 648 9.76 -4.42 -8.90
N PRO A 649 9.77 -5.66 -9.42
CA PRO A 649 8.84 -6.71 -9.00
C PRO A 649 8.97 -7.08 -7.51
N GLN A 650 10.14 -6.81 -6.93
CA GLN A 650 10.40 -7.03 -5.52
C GLN A 650 9.74 -6.01 -4.58
N ASP A 651 9.25 -4.89 -5.10
CA ASP A 651 8.78 -3.73 -4.33
C ASP A 651 7.27 -3.49 -4.38
N VAL A 652 6.54 -4.30 -5.16
CA VAL A 652 5.08 -4.19 -5.32
C VAL A 652 4.41 -5.46 -4.78
N ARG A 653 3.22 -5.33 -4.17
CA ARG A 653 2.39 -6.45 -3.70
C ARG A 653 1.38 -6.90 -4.75
N ILE A 654 0.91 -8.14 -4.66
CA ILE A 654 -0.34 -8.56 -5.30
C ILE A 654 -1.54 -8.22 -4.41
N VAL A 655 -1.46 -8.56 -3.12
CA VAL A 655 -2.52 -8.20 -2.17
C VAL A 655 -2.21 -6.80 -1.64
N GLY A 656 -2.92 -5.81 -2.16
CA GLY A 656 -2.53 -4.41 -2.05
C GLY A 656 -3.09 -3.65 -0.85
N GLU A 657 -2.30 -2.68 -0.39
CA GLU A 657 -2.72 -1.54 0.44
C GLU A 657 -3.05 -0.33 -0.45
N VAL A 658 -3.73 0.67 0.09
CA VAL A 658 -4.19 1.85 -0.68
C VAL A 658 -3.04 2.65 -1.31
N ASP A 659 -1.81 2.52 -0.80
CA ASP A 659 -0.65 3.24 -1.33
C ASP A 659 -0.09 2.58 -2.62
N ASP A 660 -0.48 1.34 -2.93
CA ASP A 660 -0.06 0.60 -4.14
C ASP A 660 -1.13 0.68 -5.26
N THR A 661 -2.15 1.55 -5.15
CA THR A 661 -3.38 1.50 -5.98
C THR A 661 -3.15 1.51 -7.49
N PHE A 662 -2.23 2.32 -8.01
CA PHE A 662 -1.97 2.36 -9.45
C PHE A 662 -1.51 0.99 -10.00
N SER A 663 -0.90 0.14 -9.15
CA SER A 663 -0.48 -1.20 -9.55
C SER A 663 -1.65 -2.19 -9.67
N TRP A 664 -2.80 -1.93 -9.04
CA TRP A 664 -3.97 -2.84 -9.10
C TRP A 664 -4.49 -3.01 -10.53
N TYR A 665 -4.49 -1.93 -11.29
CA TYR A 665 -4.96 -1.89 -12.67
C TYR A 665 -4.03 -2.56 -13.69
N GLY A 666 -2.83 -2.99 -13.28
CA GLY A 666 -1.87 -3.58 -14.19
C GLY A 666 -1.16 -4.79 -13.58
N TRP A 667 -0.36 -4.56 -12.54
CA TRP A 667 0.40 -5.61 -11.86
C TRP A 667 -0.51 -6.71 -11.30
N ASN A 668 -1.59 -6.34 -10.61
CA ASN A 668 -2.53 -7.31 -10.06
C ASN A 668 -3.43 -7.92 -11.13
N PHE A 669 -3.88 -7.09 -12.08
CA PHE A 669 -4.57 -7.55 -13.28
C PHE A 669 -3.78 -8.69 -13.96
N LEU A 670 -2.47 -8.55 -14.16
CA LEU A 670 -1.65 -9.60 -14.79
C LEU A 670 -1.70 -10.93 -14.03
N HIS A 671 -1.75 -10.91 -12.70
CA HIS A 671 -1.89 -12.12 -11.88
C HIS A 671 -3.27 -12.74 -12.03
N LEU A 672 -4.33 -11.94 -11.82
CA LEU A 672 -5.71 -12.41 -11.90
C LEU A 672 -6.05 -12.90 -13.31
N TRP A 673 -5.61 -12.18 -14.34
CA TRP A 673 -5.79 -12.56 -15.74
C TRP A 673 -5.17 -13.90 -16.06
N LYS A 674 -3.96 -14.17 -15.52
CA LYS A 674 -3.31 -15.47 -15.72
C LYS A 674 -4.15 -16.60 -15.14
N ILE A 675 -4.67 -16.42 -13.93
CA ILE A 675 -5.56 -17.43 -13.33
C ILE A 675 -6.84 -17.58 -14.17
N ALA A 676 -7.42 -16.47 -14.66
CA ALA A 676 -8.62 -16.50 -15.48
C ALA A 676 -8.45 -17.26 -16.80
N GLU A 677 -7.32 -17.12 -17.48
CA GLU A 677 -7.00 -17.88 -18.70
C GLU A 677 -6.92 -19.38 -18.39
N ASP A 678 -6.24 -19.77 -17.31
CA ASP A 678 -6.09 -21.19 -16.94
C ASP A 678 -7.40 -21.83 -16.46
N ARG A 679 -8.31 -21.04 -15.89
CA ARG A 679 -9.61 -21.52 -15.39
C ARG A 679 -10.73 -21.41 -16.42
N GLY A 680 -10.56 -20.55 -17.40
CA GLY A 680 -11.64 -20.05 -18.22
C GLY A 680 -12.31 -18.83 -17.56
N GLN A 681 -12.36 -17.76 -18.32
CA GLN A 681 -12.84 -16.43 -17.93
C GLN A 681 -14.17 -16.49 -17.16
N THR A 682 -15.20 -17.11 -17.73
CA THR A 682 -16.51 -17.23 -17.07
C THR A 682 -16.51 -18.09 -15.81
N THR A 683 -15.69 -19.14 -15.76
CA THR A 683 -15.61 -20.03 -14.59
C THR A 683 -14.94 -19.36 -13.40
N PHE A 684 -14.06 -18.41 -13.68
CA PHE A 684 -13.30 -17.68 -12.68
C PHE A 684 -14.07 -16.48 -12.16
N TRP A 685 -14.44 -15.53 -13.04
CA TRP A 685 -14.98 -14.24 -12.63
C TRP A 685 -16.41 -14.31 -12.07
N LYS A 686 -17.27 -15.16 -12.65
CA LYS A 686 -18.72 -15.14 -12.35
C LYS A 686 -19.08 -15.61 -10.95
N PRO A 687 -18.46 -16.68 -10.42
CA PRO A 687 -18.73 -17.11 -9.04
C PRO A 687 -18.29 -16.09 -7.99
N TRP A 688 -17.31 -15.24 -8.31
CA TRP A 688 -16.67 -14.33 -7.37
C TRP A 688 -17.51 -13.13 -7.00
N THR A 689 -18.21 -12.58 -7.99
CA THR A 689 -19.16 -11.48 -7.81
C THR A 689 -20.46 -11.93 -7.12
N ALA A 690 -20.68 -13.24 -7.00
CA ALA A 690 -21.92 -13.83 -6.47
C ALA A 690 -21.80 -14.35 -5.03
N GLY A 691 -20.60 -14.41 -4.46
CA GLY A 691 -20.30 -14.99 -3.15
C GLY A 691 -19.92 -13.95 -2.09
N PRO A 692 -20.03 -14.30 -0.80
CA PRO A 692 -19.66 -13.39 0.29
C PRO A 692 -18.16 -13.36 0.61
N GLU A 693 -17.37 -14.27 0.05
CA GLU A 693 -15.92 -14.30 0.23
C GLU A 693 -15.25 -13.09 -0.43
N ALA A 694 -14.06 -12.73 0.04
CA ALA A 694 -13.24 -11.64 -0.49
C ALA A 694 -11.75 -12.01 -0.51
N GLY A 695 -10.97 -11.31 -1.32
CA GLY A 695 -9.52 -11.43 -1.43
C GLY A 695 -9.05 -12.85 -1.72
N ILE A 696 -8.01 -13.27 -1.00
CA ILE A 696 -7.44 -14.62 -1.12
C ILE A 696 -8.49 -15.71 -0.88
N GLU A 697 -9.39 -15.54 0.08
CA GLU A 697 -10.42 -16.54 0.39
C GLU A 697 -11.37 -16.75 -0.80
N ASN A 698 -11.75 -15.68 -1.49
CA ASN A 698 -12.57 -15.78 -2.69
C ASN A 698 -11.83 -16.50 -3.83
N ILE A 699 -10.53 -16.23 -3.98
CA ILE A 699 -9.69 -16.97 -4.92
C ILE A 699 -9.70 -18.44 -4.57
N GLU A 700 -9.25 -18.80 -3.38
CA GLU A 700 -9.06 -20.19 -2.95
C GLU A 700 -10.34 -21.01 -2.99
N LYS A 701 -11.48 -20.42 -2.61
CA LYS A 701 -12.79 -21.10 -2.68
C LYS A 701 -13.14 -21.55 -4.10
N ASN A 702 -12.73 -20.77 -5.10
CA ASN A 702 -13.07 -20.99 -6.50
C ASN A 702 -11.89 -21.60 -7.29
N LEU A 703 -10.73 -21.77 -6.64
CA LEU A 703 -9.65 -22.61 -7.14
C LEU A 703 -10.02 -24.10 -6.94
N GLY A 704 -9.95 -24.90 -8.00
CA GLY A 704 -10.07 -26.37 -7.92
C GLY A 704 -9.10 -27.09 -8.86
N GLY A 705 -8.78 -28.36 -8.66
CA GLY A 705 -7.89 -29.10 -9.58
C GLY A 705 -6.40 -28.79 -9.41
N ALA A 706 -5.67 -28.45 -10.49
CA ALA A 706 -4.20 -28.37 -10.50
C ALA A 706 -3.59 -27.20 -9.69
N PHE A 707 -4.39 -26.18 -9.39
CA PHE A 707 -4.04 -25.15 -8.40
C PHE A 707 -4.80 -25.45 -7.13
N THR A 708 -4.05 -25.75 -6.07
CA THR A 708 -4.58 -26.22 -4.80
C THR A 708 -4.86 -25.09 -3.81
N ASP A 709 -4.27 -23.91 -4.04
CA ASP A 709 -4.25 -22.77 -3.13
C ASP A 709 -3.67 -21.53 -3.84
N PHE A 710 -3.72 -20.38 -3.17
CA PHE A 710 -3.21 -19.12 -3.69
C PHE A 710 -1.69 -19.12 -3.96
N PRO A 711 -0.81 -19.69 -3.08
CA PRO A 711 0.61 -19.82 -3.38
C PRO A 711 0.93 -20.51 -4.71
N ALA A 712 0.18 -21.55 -5.08
CA ALA A 712 0.35 -22.20 -6.37
C ALA A 712 0.13 -21.25 -7.56
N THR A 713 -0.81 -20.31 -7.46
CA THR A 713 -1.08 -19.31 -8.50
C THR A 713 0.05 -18.26 -8.57
N MET A 714 0.55 -17.81 -7.42
CA MET A 714 1.68 -16.87 -7.34
C MET A 714 2.94 -17.46 -7.99
N MET A 715 3.23 -18.74 -7.73
CA MET A 715 4.38 -19.43 -8.33
C MET A 715 4.27 -19.53 -9.85
N GLN A 716 3.09 -19.84 -10.38
CA GLN A 716 2.89 -19.93 -11.82
C GLN A 716 2.99 -18.55 -12.48
N TRP A 717 2.35 -17.55 -11.90
CA TRP A 717 2.39 -16.19 -12.43
C TRP A 717 3.81 -15.61 -12.41
N ALA A 718 4.56 -15.82 -11.34
CA ALA A 718 5.98 -15.45 -11.27
C ALA A 718 6.80 -16.08 -12.42
N ALA A 719 6.56 -17.35 -12.75
CA ALA A 719 7.21 -17.98 -13.90
C ALA A 719 6.69 -17.44 -15.24
N THR A 720 5.39 -17.14 -15.34
CA THR A 720 4.75 -16.54 -16.52
C THR A 720 5.40 -15.20 -16.86
N LEU A 721 5.56 -14.30 -15.89
CA LEU A 721 6.23 -13.02 -16.10
C LEU A 721 7.63 -13.17 -16.72
N LEU A 722 8.44 -14.12 -16.23
CA LEU A 722 9.82 -14.32 -16.70
C LEU A 722 9.88 -14.96 -18.10
N PHE A 723 8.95 -15.87 -18.40
CA PHE A 723 9.04 -16.78 -19.56
C PHE A 723 7.95 -16.62 -20.63
N ASP A 724 6.96 -15.76 -20.41
CA ASP A 724 5.86 -15.49 -21.35
C ASP A 724 6.38 -15.27 -22.77
N ASP A 725 5.85 -15.91 -23.82
CA ASP A 725 6.36 -15.82 -25.21
C ASP A 725 7.85 -16.20 -25.46
N THR A 726 8.56 -16.89 -24.56
CA THR A 726 9.98 -17.28 -24.82
C THR A 726 10.10 -18.48 -25.76
N LYS A 727 8.97 -19.16 -25.99
CA LYS A 727 8.87 -20.50 -26.58
C LYS A 727 9.58 -21.60 -25.76
N LEU A 728 10.07 -21.29 -24.55
CA LEU A 728 10.55 -22.29 -23.60
C LEU A 728 9.34 -22.94 -22.93
N SER A 729 9.08 -24.20 -23.23
CA SER A 729 8.12 -25.03 -22.49
C SER A 729 8.90 -25.82 -21.44
N ILE A 730 9.23 -25.13 -20.36
CA ILE A 730 10.16 -25.57 -19.31
C ILE A 730 9.49 -26.36 -18.18
N LEU A 731 8.16 -26.35 -18.09
CA LEU A 731 7.43 -27.11 -17.06
C LEU A 731 6.24 -27.81 -17.70
N ASP A 732 6.34 -29.13 -17.80
CA ASP A 732 5.22 -30.01 -18.19
C ASP A 732 3.98 -29.86 -17.27
N LYS A 733 4.13 -29.15 -16.14
CA LYS A 733 3.10 -28.95 -15.10
C LYS A 733 2.27 -27.66 -15.27
N TYR A 734 2.76 -26.63 -15.97
CA TYR A 734 2.01 -25.39 -16.15
C TYR A 734 2.21 -24.76 -17.53
N ASP A 735 1.19 -24.05 -18.01
CA ASP A 735 1.35 -23.11 -19.11
C ASP A 735 1.77 -21.74 -18.56
N PHE A 736 2.89 -21.20 -19.06
CA PHE A 736 3.45 -19.90 -18.63
C PHE A 736 3.34 -18.83 -19.71
N GLN A 737 2.56 -19.10 -20.74
CA GLN A 737 2.22 -18.07 -21.71
C GLN A 737 0.89 -17.47 -21.30
N TYR A 738 0.78 -16.18 -21.53
CA TYR A 738 -0.53 -15.58 -21.67
C TYR A 738 -1.11 -15.98 -23.03
N ASP A 739 -2.40 -16.30 -23.07
CA ASP A 739 -3.07 -16.69 -24.31
C ASP A 739 -3.31 -15.47 -25.22
N LYS A 740 -3.70 -14.35 -24.61
CA LYS A 740 -4.03 -13.12 -25.34
C LYS A 740 -3.04 -11.97 -25.15
N LEU A 741 -2.30 -11.96 -24.05
CA LEU A 741 -1.28 -10.95 -23.80
C LEU A 741 0.06 -11.47 -24.31
N ASN A 742 0.92 -10.55 -24.72
CA ASN A 742 2.33 -10.84 -24.92
C ASN A 742 3.13 -9.73 -24.27
N LEU A 743 3.75 -10.03 -23.14
CA LEU A 743 4.60 -9.11 -22.38
C LEU A 743 5.88 -8.73 -23.13
N ARG A 744 6.09 -9.31 -24.32
CA ARG A 744 7.18 -8.99 -25.24
C ARG A 744 6.75 -8.24 -26.48
N ASP A 745 5.48 -7.88 -26.60
CA ASP A 745 5.06 -6.96 -27.65
C ASP A 745 5.80 -5.64 -27.44
N GLY A 746 6.80 -5.43 -28.30
CA GLY A 746 7.54 -4.18 -28.42
C GLY A 746 6.83 -3.22 -29.37
N PRO A 747 7.21 -1.95 -29.39
CA PRO A 747 6.56 -0.97 -30.24
C PRO A 747 6.63 -1.39 -31.72
N GLU A 748 5.49 -1.45 -32.41
CA GLU A 748 5.48 -1.71 -33.86
C GLU A 748 6.05 -0.52 -34.64
N SER A 749 6.09 0.68 -34.03
CA SER A 749 6.68 1.89 -34.60
C SER A 749 7.24 2.84 -33.54
N GLU A 750 8.15 3.75 -33.91
CA GLU A 750 8.72 4.78 -33.01
C GLU A 750 7.67 5.78 -32.46
N THR A 751 6.45 5.76 -32.99
CA THR A 751 5.33 6.59 -32.54
C THR A 751 4.35 5.85 -31.66
N ASP A 752 4.55 4.55 -31.43
CA ASP A 752 3.64 3.70 -30.68
C ASP A 752 3.86 3.92 -29.17
N PRO A 753 2.91 4.56 -28.45
CA PRO A 753 3.13 4.99 -27.07
C PRO A 753 2.85 3.88 -26.06
N VAL A 754 2.50 2.67 -26.50
CA VAL A 754 1.94 1.62 -25.65
C VAL A 754 2.66 0.29 -25.88
N TYR A 755 3.48 -0.12 -24.91
CA TYR A 755 4.11 -1.43 -24.88
C TYR A 755 4.42 -1.83 -23.44
N TRP A 756 4.64 -3.12 -23.19
CA TRP A 756 4.95 -3.61 -21.85
C TRP A 756 6.35 -3.18 -21.40
N THR A 757 6.46 -2.69 -20.17
CA THR A 757 7.76 -2.44 -19.57
C THR A 757 8.54 -3.76 -19.45
N PRO A 758 9.79 -3.85 -19.93
CA PRO A 758 10.56 -5.07 -19.79
C PRO A 758 10.73 -5.46 -18.32
N LEU A 759 10.51 -6.75 -18.01
CA LEU A 759 10.65 -7.27 -16.66
C LEU A 759 12.10 -7.14 -16.17
N ALA A 760 12.27 -6.51 -15.00
CA ALA A 760 13.57 -6.35 -14.35
C ALA A 760 14.04 -7.66 -13.69
N TYR A 761 15.32 -7.97 -13.86
CA TYR A 761 16.00 -9.05 -13.16
C TYR A 761 17.43 -8.65 -12.78
N SER A 762 17.92 -9.26 -11.71
CA SER A 762 19.29 -9.07 -11.21
C SER A 762 20.22 -10.18 -11.68
N PRO A 763 21.53 -9.94 -11.76
CA PRO A 763 22.51 -11.01 -11.93
C PRO A 763 22.46 -11.97 -10.75
N LEU A 764 22.61 -13.27 -11.02
CA LEU A 764 22.69 -14.29 -9.98
C LEU A 764 24.07 -14.25 -9.32
N GLU A 765 24.10 -13.65 -8.13
CA GLU A 765 25.26 -13.54 -7.25
C GLU A 765 24.87 -13.89 -5.82
N ALA A 766 25.86 -14.04 -4.93
CA ALA A 766 25.58 -14.20 -3.52
C ALA A 766 24.89 -12.93 -2.98
N THR A 767 23.69 -13.07 -2.44
CA THR A 767 22.86 -11.93 -2.03
C THR A 767 21.99 -12.25 -0.82
N VAL A 768 21.69 -11.22 -0.04
CA VAL A 768 20.57 -11.19 0.88
C VAL A 768 19.52 -10.26 0.28
N GLY A 769 18.39 -10.84 -0.10
CA GLY A 769 17.29 -10.13 -0.75
C GLY A 769 16.04 -10.11 0.12
N ALA A 770 15.10 -9.27 -0.27
CA ALA A 770 13.76 -9.22 0.27
C ALA A 770 12.78 -8.94 -0.87
N THR A 771 11.56 -9.46 -0.81
CA THR A 771 10.55 -9.23 -1.84
C THR A 771 9.14 -9.12 -1.26
N ARG A 772 8.34 -8.17 -1.77
CA ARG A 772 6.91 -8.03 -1.48
C ARG A 772 6.05 -8.97 -2.32
N SER A 773 6.47 -9.28 -3.56
CA SER A 773 5.81 -10.29 -4.41
C SER A 773 6.80 -11.28 -4.97
N VAL A 774 7.71 -10.84 -5.85
CA VAL A 774 8.61 -11.72 -6.56
C VAL A 774 9.92 -11.02 -6.91
N ALA A 775 11.03 -11.74 -6.92
CA ALA A 775 12.30 -11.23 -7.42
C ALA A 775 12.89 -12.21 -8.45
N TYR A 776 13.78 -11.73 -9.31
CA TYR A 776 14.37 -12.53 -10.37
C TYR A 776 15.89 -12.40 -10.37
N TYR A 777 16.59 -13.53 -10.33
CA TYR A 777 18.05 -13.60 -10.42
C TYR A 777 18.47 -14.56 -11.51
N VAL A 778 19.34 -14.14 -12.42
CA VAL A 778 19.71 -14.94 -13.61
C VAL A 778 21.23 -15.09 -13.72
N GLY A 779 21.70 -16.30 -13.97
CA GLY A 779 23.12 -16.61 -14.14
C GLY A 779 23.35 -17.56 -15.31
N LYS A 780 24.53 -17.48 -15.92
CA LYS A 780 24.92 -18.32 -17.05
C LYS A 780 25.87 -19.43 -16.63
N GLY A 781 25.73 -20.61 -17.23
CA GLY A 781 26.61 -21.75 -16.96
C GLY A 781 28.05 -21.55 -17.41
N GLN A 782 28.97 -22.22 -16.73
CA GLN A 782 30.40 -22.24 -17.03
C GLN A 782 30.91 -23.61 -17.50
N GLY A 783 30.01 -24.56 -17.75
CA GLY A 783 30.35 -25.97 -18.02
C GLY A 783 30.81 -26.72 -16.77
N GLN A 784 30.38 -26.27 -15.58
CA GLN A 784 30.73 -26.86 -14.28
C GLN A 784 29.46 -27.11 -13.47
N THR A 785 29.55 -27.98 -12.47
CA THR A 785 28.48 -28.11 -11.47
C THR A 785 28.33 -26.79 -10.70
N VAL A 786 27.09 -26.30 -10.67
CA VAL A 786 26.68 -25.12 -9.90
C VAL A 786 25.98 -25.61 -8.64
N THR A 787 26.35 -25.06 -7.49
CA THR A 787 25.63 -25.24 -6.23
C THR A 787 25.03 -23.90 -5.81
N ILE A 788 23.72 -23.90 -5.58
CA ILE A 788 22.94 -22.76 -5.09
C ILE A 788 22.40 -23.13 -3.71
N SER A 789 22.77 -22.35 -2.70
CA SER A 789 22.24 -22.46 -1.34
C SER A 789 21.12 -21.44 -1.17
N LEU A 790 19.90 -21.89 -0.88
CA LEU A 790 18.73 -21.05 -0.61
C LEU A 790 18.39 -21.14 0.87
N SER A 791 18.27 -19.99 1.54
CA SER A 791 17.86 -19.93 2.94
C SER A 791 16.87 -18.79 3.14
N SER A 792 15.97 -18.94 4.11
CA SER A 792 15.02 -17.90 4.50
C SER A 792 14.74 -18.01 6.00
N ALA A 793 14.51 -16.87 6.66
CA ALA A 793 14.01 -16.82 8.03
C ALA A 793 12.48 -16.88 8.10
N ASP A 794 11.80 -16.71 6.97
CA ASP A 794 10.35 -16.75 6.87
C ASP A 794 9.82 -18.17 7.06
N ALA A 795 8.62 -18.29 7.61
CA ALA A 795 8.01 -19.57 7.93
C ALA A 795 7.50 -20.33 6.69
N ALA A 796 7.17 -19.59 5.62
CA ALA A 796 6.62 -20.16 4.39
C ALA A 796 7.34 -19.64 3.14
N PRO A 797 8.65 -19.91 2.99
CA PRO A 797 9.40 -19.41 1.85
C PRO A 797 9.15 -20.25 0.61
N TYR A 798 9.02 -19.59 -0.54
CA TYR A 798 8.90 -20.23 -1.84
C TYR A 798 10.00 -19.74 -2.78
N PHE A 799 10.66 -20.68 -3.43
CA PHE A 799 11.61 -20.41 -4.51
C PHE A 799 11.29 -21.29 -5.73
N MET A 800 11.51 -20.74 -6.92
CA MET A 800 11.64 -21.54 -8.14
C MET A 800 13.08 -21.50 -8.61
N VAL A 801 13.66 -22.67 -8.89
CA VAL A 801 14.96 -22.78 -9.55
C VAL A 801 14.76 -23.38 -10.93
N VAL A 802 15.07 -22.60 -11.96
CA VAL A 802 14.80 -22.95 -13.36
C VAL A 802 16.11 -23.09 -14.11
N ARG A 803 16.37 -24.26 -14.69
CA ARG A 803 17.48 -24.49 -15.63
C ARG A 803 16.91 -24.49 -17.04
N PHE A 804 17.41 -23.62 -17.91
CA PHE A 804 16.89 -23.48 -19.27
C PHE A 804 18.00 -23.25 -20.29
N LYS A 805 17.73 -23.59 -21.55
CA LYS A 805 18.65 -23.34 -22.65
C LYS A 805 18.58 -21.89 -23.13
N GLY A 806 19.74 -21.33 -23.47
CA GLY A 806 19.87 -19.99 -24.02
C GLY A 806 19.99 -18.91 -22.95
N GLU A 807 19.79 -17.66 -23.37
CA GLU A 807 19.71 -16.49 -22.50
C GLU A 807 18.29 -15.92 -22.58
N LEU A 808 17.84 -15.24 -21.52
CA LEU A 808 16.59 -14.49 -21.58
C LEU A 808 16.75 -13.34 -22.60
N PRO A 809 15.76 -13.14 -23.49
CA PRO A 809 15.92 -12.25 -24.63
C PRO A 809 15.87 -10.75 -24.28
N TYR A 810 15.38 -10.39 -23.09
CA TYR A 810 15.09 -9.02 -22.70
C TYR A 810 16.23 -8.32 -22.01
#